data_AF-A0A316GK58-F1
#
_entry.id   AF-A0A316GK58-F1
#
_cell.length_a   1.000
_cell.length_b   1.000
_cell.length_c   1.000
_cell.angle_alpha   90.00
_cell.angle_beta   90.00
_cell.angle_gamma   90.00
#
_symmetry.space_group_name_H-M   'P 1'
#
loop_
_entity.id
_entity.type
_entity.pdbx_description
1 polymer ?
#
loop_
_entity_poly.entity_id
_entity_poly.type
_entity_poly.pdbx_seq_one_letter_code
_entity_poly.pdbx_strand_id
1 'polypeptide(L)'
;MVDVTKKGRSEGPLTPVCAIGASAGGVRALQKFFESIDPELGLAYVVIVHLSPDHESQLSEILTGRTKMPVLQVEDSPKLEPNCVYVIAPDRELFIDGNSVASRPFTEPRGHRAPIDMFFRSVASGRGDGFAVVMSGAGSDGAVGVRKIKEAGGVIFVQDPSEAEFSMMPRSAIATGVADFVEPIERMTELIAEVARSKDALRRLKDDEAKDAVRQILAFLHGRTGHDFSNYKRATVMRRIARRMQVTRRTSLAAYVEYLRENPEEAQDLFGDLLISVTAFFRDPAAFESLVEKALEPLIRNLDGDSKIRVWSAGCATGEEAYSIAMLAVEEAERQQVVPAVQIFASDLDDGALATAREGRYPKAIEADVSPERLKRFFVEEGTHYRIRKEIREMVLFAHHSALKDPPFIHLDLVACRNLLIYLEREVQHQLLALFHYALEPGGYLFLGSAESADTDPKLFAPCDREARVYSAKPKNRRSIDLLMQLPAEHRPPLPLTRDYEGRVQAKPSPVVHAAALEQFAPPSVLVDEEHRILNLSKSAGQFIRLPEGPFTSDLPSVLRAELRPEVLLALDRAFEAGEPTLTLPVNVGLNGDARRVVMHVQPVVAEGQGGKQALVLFIDTGAASGDRAPDVLDGDVASIERIRQLESELRTTQDRLSSSRREHERSNQELRVANEELQSINEEYRSTAEELETSKEELQSINEELSTVNSELKDKLDDVASAHSDLQNLINATDIGTLFLDAKLRIKMLTPAVEQLFSVTDSDVGRPITDFTHKLAHDGVAREAEKVLRDLVPIESEVETKDGRWLMMRLRPYRTVDDKIEGVVLSFVDITVRRQTEERLRESEARYRRLFESMDEGYILAEVIRDDAGKAADVRYLDANPAARRLVNTDFMGKRLSDVGGDFERHWYTLPGQVLDTGTPEHAELFAKPLDRWFGASFSKLDDSRVAILFQDISDRKRHEAEREMMMGELNHRVKNMLAVVQSIASQTLRSSSDPEAFVSAFQDRVQALARTHGLLTKERWLGTDLRELADAVLGGFVDGQDRLVFEGPAVRLSPNAAITISMALHELSTNALKYGALKNSDGTVSLSWELRKDKEGQRLDVSWSEHDGPRVEKPERDGFGSRMLERGIAYELDGKVTLDYAPTGLTCRMSFPAERILSDDG
;
A
#
# COMPACT_ATOMS: atom_id res chain seq x y z
N MET A 1 -0.13 23.60 -24.04
CA MET A 1 0.96 24.58 -24.19
C MET A 1 0.47 25.95 -23.72
N VAL A 2 0.61 26.24 -22.42
CA VAL A 2 0.72 27.59 -21.85
C VAL A 2 1.64 27.44 -20.65
N ASP A 3 2.68 28.25 -20.66
CA ASP A 3 3.82 28.31 -19.76
C ASP A 3 3.42 29.10 -18.49
N VAL A 4 3.63 28.55 -17.28
CA VAL A 4 3.59 29.34 -16.04
C VAL A 4 4.78 28.98 -15.16
N THR A 5 5.73 29.89 -15.18
CA THR A 5 6.97 29.96 -14.42
C THR A 5 6.71 30.11 -12.92
N LYS A 6 7.35 29.23 -12.12
CA LYS A 6 7.49 29.36 -10.66
C LYS A 6 8.32 30.61 -10.32
N LYS A 7 7.65 31.74 -10.03
CA LYS A 7 8.22 32.84 -9.26
C LYS A 7 8.17 32.48 -7.78
N GLY A 8 9.33 32.36 -7.14
CA GLY A 8 9.45 32.39 -5.69
C GLY A 8 8.93 33.72 -5.15
N ARG A 9 7.68 33.71 -4.66
CA ARG A 9 7.22 34.65 -3.64
C ARG A 9 7.64 34.07 -2.30
N SER A 10 8.22 34.89 -1.42
CA SER A 10 8.23 34.61 0.01
C SER A 10 6.76 34.56 0.46
N GLU A 11 6.14 33.40 0.39
CA GLU A 11 4.78 33.22 0.86
C GLU A 11 4.79 33.29 2.38
N GLY A 12 4.00 34.21 2.94
CA GLY A 12 3.67 34.19 4.36
C GLY A 12 3.05 32.84 4.75
N PRO A 13 2.86 32.58 6.06
CA PRO A 13 2.29 31.33 6.53
C PRO A 13 0.96 31.04 5.80
N LEU A 14 0.88 29.86 5.16
CA LEU A 14 -0.30 29.40 4.44
C LEU A 14 -1.49 29.26 5.39
N THR A 15 -2.65 29.77 4.99
CA THR A 15 -3.90 29.73 5.78
C THR A 15 -4.42 28.29 5.88
N PRO A 16 -4.52 27.64 7.05
CA PRO A 16 -5.01 26.26 7.15
C PRO A 16 -6.44 26.10 6.58
N VAL A 17 -6.70 25.00 5.88
CA VAL A 17 -7.97 24.75 5.17
C VAL A 17 -8.80 23.66 5.86
N CYS A 18 -10.09 23.91 6.01
CA CYS A 18 -11.10 22.93 6.41
C CYS A 18 -12.03 22.63 5.23
N ALA A 19 -11.83 21.48 4.60
CA ALA A 19 -12.60 21.02 3.46
C ALA A 19 -13.82 20.23 3.94
N ILE A 20 -15.02 20.69 3.58
CA ILE A 20 -16.29 20.11 4.02
C ILE A 20 -17.03 19.55 2.80
N GLY A 21 -17.31 18.25 2.79
CA GLY A 21 -18.08 17.56 1.76
C GLY A 21 -19.45 17.15 2.27
N ALA A 22 -20.51 17.48 1.51
CA ALA A 22 -21.88 17.05 1.81
C ALA A 22 -22.69 16.82 0.51
N SER A 23 -23.83 16.13 0.61
CA SER A 23 -24.72 15.88 -0.54
C SER A 23 -26.19 15.99 -0.13
N ALA A 24 -27.05 15.05 -0.51
CA ALA A 24 -28.46 15.01 -0.09
C ALA A 24 -28.61 15.13 1.44
N GLY A 25 -29.47 16.05 1.91
CA GLY A 25 -29.65 16.39 3.33
C GLY A 25 -28.48 17.18 3.97
N GLY A 26 -27.42 17.47 3.22
CA GLY A 26 -26.21 18.13 3.71
C GLY A 26 -26.41 19.60 4.13
N VAL A 27 -27.38 20.32 3.55
CA VAL A 27 -27.60 21.75 3.83
C VAL A 27 -27.98 21.98 5.28
N ARG A 28 -28.87 21.16 5.86
CA ARG A 28 -29.26 21.25 7.28
C ARG A 28 -28.08 20.97 8.21
N ALA A 29 -27.24 19.98 7.85
CA ALA A 29 -26.03 19.66 8.60
C ALA A 29 -25.03 20.84 8.58
N LEU A 30 -24.84 21.47 7.41
CA LEU A 30 -23.99 22.65 7.26
C LEU A 30 -24.50 23.86 8.06
N GLN A 31 -25.82 24.10 8.07
CA GLN A 31 -26.40 25.17 8.90
C GLN A 31 -26.09 24.98 10.38
N LYS A 32 -26.36 23.77 10.92
CA LYS A 32 -26.04 23.44 12.32
C LYS A 32 -24.54 23.55 12.63
N PHE A 33 -23.70 23.11 11.69
CA PHE A 33 -22.24 23.19 11.82
C PHE A 33 -21.77 24.63 11.96
N PHE A 34 -22.21 25.52 11.08
CA PHE A 34 -21.79 26.92 11.09
C PHE A 34 -22.44 27.76 12.20
N GLU A 35 -23.59 27.33 12.74
CA GLU A 35 -24.18 27.90 13.96
C GLU A 35 -23.34 27.55 15.22
N SER A 36 -22.68 26.39 15.23
CA SER A 36 -21.98 25.86 16.42
C SER A 36 -20.47 26.12 16.42
N ILE A 37 -19.84 26.24 15.26
CA ILE A 37 -18.38 26.41 15.13
C ILE A 37 -17.92 27.82 15.56
N ASP A 38 -16.77 27.88 16.25
CA ASP A 38 -16.12 29.13 16.62
C ASP A 38 -15.60 29.87 15.35
N PRO A 39 -16.01 31.14 15.10
CA PRO A 39 -15.62 31.88 13.90
C PRO A 39 -14.16 32.38 13.93
N GLU A 40 -13.43 32.29 15.05
CA GLU A 40 -12.08 32.86 15.19
C GLU A 40 -10.95 31.80 15.25
N LEU A 41 -11.13 30.66 14.59
CA LEU A 41 -10.16 29.54 14.61
C LEU A 41 -8.98 29.68 13.64
N GLY A 42 -8.96 30.72 12.80
CA GLY A 42 -7.91 30.95 11.80
C GLY A 42 -7.98 30.01 10.59
N LEU A 43 -9.07 29.26 10.43
CA LEU A 43 -9.29 28.30 9.34
C LEU A 43 -10.02 28.95 8.16
N ALA A 44 -9.68 28.55 6.93
CA ALA A 44 -10.49 28.81 5.75
C ALA A 44 -11.39 27.59 5.47
N TYR A 45 -12.70 27.77 5.50
CA TYR A 45 -13.66 26.69 5.27
C TYR A 45 -14.04 26.62 3.80
N VAL A 46 -13.91 25.45 3.16
CA VAL A 46 -14.29 25.26 1.76
C VAL A 46 -15.37 24.18 1.69
N VAL A 47 -16.57 24.57 1.30
CA VAL A 47 -17.78 23.74 1.30
C VAL A 47 -18.08 23.26 -0.11
N ILE A 48 -18.15 21.94 -0.27
CA ILE A 48 -18.43 21.26 -1.52
C ILE A 48 -19.68 20.42 -1.35
N VAL A 49 -20.66 20.74 -2.18
CA VAL A 49 -21.95 20.06 -2.24
C VAL A 49 -22.29 19.67 -3.66
N HIS A 50 -23.05 18.59 -3.81
CA HIS A 50 -23.67 18.25 -5.09
C HIS A 50 -24.80 19.25 -5.38
N LEU A 51 -24.57 20.17 -6.33
CA LEU A 51 -25.56 21.16 -6.77
C LEU A 51 -26.15 20.77 -8.12
N SER A 52 -27.47 20.96 -8.29
CA SER A 52 -28.11 20.83 -9.60
C SER A 52 -27.61 21.95 -10.53
N PRO A 53 -27.17 21.65 -11.76
CA PRO A 53 -26.76 22.67 -12.73
C PRO A 53 -27.91 23.56 -13.22
N ASP A 54 -29.15 23.08 -13.08
CA ASP A 54 -30.33 23.70 -13.68
C ASP A 54 -31.02 24.71 -12.73
N HIS A 55 -30.44 24.95 -11.55
CA HIS A 55 -30.92 25.91 -10.56
C HIS A 55 -29.78 26.78 -10.01
N GLU A 56 -30.02 28.09 -9.88
CA GLU A 56 -29.13 28.97 -9.12
C GLU A 56 -29.09 28.51 -7.66
N SER A 57 -27.88 28.24 -7.17
CA SER A 57 -27.67 27.77 -5.79
C SER A 57 -27.71 28.96 -4.83
N GLN A 58 -28.71 28.99 -3.94
CA GLN A 58 -28.80 29.96 -2.84
C GLN A 58 -27.95 29.55 -1.61
N LEU A 59 -27.03 28.59 -1.74
CA LEU A 59 -26.29 28.06 -0.59
C LEU A 59 -25.45 29.12 0.13
N SER A 60 -24.86 30.06 -0.61
CA SER A 60 -24.10 31.18 -0.06
C SER A 60 -24.98 32.08 0.82
N GLU A 61 -26.19 32.42 0.37
CA GLU A 61 -27.18 33.21 1.12
C GLU A 61 -27.66 32.48 2.38
N ILE A 62 -27.94 31.18 2.25
CA ILE A 62 -28.41 30.34 3.36
C ILE A 62 -27.36 30.27 4.48
N LEU A 63 -26.08 30.10 4.14
CA LEU A 63 -25.00 30.03 5.13
C LEU A 63 -24.68 31.40 5.71
N THR A 64 -24.78 32.48 4.93
CA THR A 64 -24.59 33.87 5.40
C THR A 64 -25.54 34.21 6.55
N GLY A 65 -26.77 33.69 6.53
CA GLY A 65 -27.74 33.89 7.63
C GLY A 65 -27.41 33.14 8.93
N ARG A 66 -26.41 32.24 8.92
CA ARG A 66 -26.11 31.30 10.02
C ARG A 66 -24.72 31.46 10.62
N THR A 67 -23.84 32.26 10.01
CA THR A 67 -22.49 32.52 10.54
C THR A 67 -22.12 34.00 10.47
N LYS A 68 -21.18 34.42 11.33
CA LYS A 68 -20.58 35.76 11.29
C LYS A 68 -19.40 35.86 10.32
N MET A 69 -18.92 34.73 9.82
CA MET A 69 -17.82 34.65 8.85
C MET A 69 -18.29 35.12 7.45
N PRO A 70 -17.44 35.80 6.65
CA PRO A 70 -17.76 36.09 5.26
C PRO A 70 -17.96 34.79 4.46
N VAL A 71 -19.07 34.69 3.72
CA VAL A 71 -19.37 33.56 2.83
C VAL A 71 -19.23 34.01 1.37
N LEU A 72 -18.36 33.36 0.61
CA LEU A 72 -18.04 33.72 -0.77
C LEU A 72 -18.26 32.52 -1.69
N GLN A 73 -18.98 32.73 -2.80
CA GLN A 73 -19.07 31.73 -3.86
C GLN A 73 -17.82 31.81 -4.76
N VAL A 74 -17.20 30.67 -5.05
CA VAL A 74 -15.95 30.60 -5.81
C VAL A 74 -16.26 30.54 -7.31
N GLU A 75 -16.13 31.68 -7.99
CA GLU A 75 -16.23 31.76 -9.46
C GLU A 75 -14.85 31.75 -10.13
N ASP A 76 -13.90 32.55 -9.61
CA ASP A 76 -12.53 32.66 -10.12
C ASP A 76 -11.51 31.93 -9.22
N SER A 77 -10.38 32.58 -8.88
CA SER A 77 -9.29 32.06 -8.04
C SER A 77 -9.02 32.93 -6.80
N PRO A 78 -9.99 33.10 -5.88
CA PRO A 78 -9.81 33.91 -4.68
C PRO A 78 -8.69 33.36 -3.78
N LYS A 79 -7.96 34.28 -3.14
CA LYS A 79 -6.96 33.95 -2.12
C LYS A 79 -7.68 33.49 -0.85
N LEU A 80 -7.16 32.45 -0.20
CA LEU A 80 -7.72 31.90 1.03
C LEU A 80 -7.39 32.78 2.23
N GLU A 81 -8.42 33.35 2.85
CA GLU A 81 -8.34 34.18 4.04
C GLU A 81 -8.78 33.41 5.29
N PRO A 82 -8.13 33.62 6.46
CA PRO A 82 -8.57 33.03 7.71
C PRO A 82 -10.00 33.48 8.07
N ASN A 83 -10.78 32.59 8.68
CA ASN A 83 -12.15 32.86 9.16
C ASN A 83 -13.15 33.20 8.05
N CYS A 84 -12.95 32.65 6.85
CA CYS A 84 -13.84 32.82 5.70
C CYS A 84 -14.39 31.47 5.23
N VAL A 85 -15.62 31.49 4.68
CA VAL A 85 -16.29 30.32 4.10
C VAL A 85 -16.37 30.48 2.58
N TYR A 86 -15.92 29.48 1.84
CA TYR A 86 -15.91 29.42 0.39
C TYR A 86 -16.83 28.31 -0.08
N VAL A 87 -17.76 28.62 -0.99
CA VAL A 87 -18.78 27.68 -1.46
C VAL A 87 -18.60 27.42 -2.95
N ILE A 88 -18.71 26.15 -3.35
CA ILE A 88 -18.64 25.73 -4.76
C ILE A 88 -19.79 26.33 -5.59
N ALA A 89 -19.47 26.80 -6.81
CA ALA A 89 -20.48 27.21 -7.79
C ALA A 89 -21.08 25.98 -8.52
N PRO A 90 -22.36 26.05 -8.99
CA PRO A 90 -22.96 24.97 -9.77
C PRO A 90 -22.12 24.60 -11.02
N ASP A 91 -22.06 23.30 -11.34
CA ASP A 91 -21.36 22.75 -12.52
C ASP A 91 -19.84 23.07 -12.60
N ARG A 92 -19.20 23.34 -11.45
CA ARG A 92 -17.75 23.59 -11.35
C ARG A 92 -17.05 22.58 -10.44
N GLU A 93 -15.77 22.35 -10.73
CA GLU A 93 -14.82 21.62 -9.90
C GLU A 93 -13.90 22.63 -9.18
N LEU A 94 -13.62 22.41 -7.89
CA LEU A 94 -12.66 23.22 -7.13
C LEU A 94 -11.32 22.50 -6.96
N PHE A 95 -10.23 23.27 -6.96
CA PHE A 95 -8.90 22.79 -6.60
C PHE A 95 -8.10 23.88 -5.87
N ILE A 96 -7.10 23.46 -5.10
CA ILE A 96 -6.15 24.32 -4.41
C ILE A 96 -4.96 24.61 -5.31
N ASP A 97 -4.60 25.89 -5.42
CA ASP A 97 -3.38 26.36 -6.07
C ASP A 97 -2.63 27.31 -5.12
N GLY A 98 -1.59 26.79 -4.47
CA GLY A 98 -0.83 27.53 -3.44
C GLY A 98 -1.72 28.08 -2.33
N ASN A 99 -1.75 29.42 -2.19
CA ASN A 99 -2.62 30.11 -1.22
C ASN A 99 -4.01 30.51 -1.73
N SER A 100 -4.49 29.92 -2.82
CA SER A 100 -5.77 30.24 -3.44
C SER A 100 -6.62 28.99 -3.65
N VAL A 101 -7.94 29.17 -3.74
CA VAL A 101 -8.89 28.15 -4.24
C VAL A 101 -9.37 28.60 -5.61
N ALA A 102 -9.32 27.73 -6.61
CA ALA A 102 -9.68 28.04 -7.99
C ALA A 102 -10.78 27.11 -8.49
N SER A 103 -11.64 27.62 -9.37
CA SER A 103 -12.69 26.85 -10.04
C SER A 103 -12.33 26.51 -11.49
N ARG A 104 -12.78 25.35 -11.98
CA ARG A 104 -12.73 24.99 -13.41
C ARG A 104 -13.98 24.18 -13.82
N PRO A 105 -14.31 24.09 -15.12
CA PRO A 105 -15.37 23.19 -15.59
C PRO A 105 -14.98 21.72 -15.42
N PHE A 106 -15.96 20.84 -15.15
CA PHE A 106 -15.72 19.39 -15.12
C PHE A 106 -15.32 18.86 -16.50
N THR A 107 -14.31 17.99 -16.53
CA THR A 107 -13.92 17.23 -17.73
C THR A 107 -14.76 15.96 -17.94
N GLU A 108 -15.44 15.47 -16.90
CA GLU A 108 -16.15 14.19 -16.90
C GLU A 108 -17.69 14.33 -17.09
N PRO A 109 -18.35 13.30 -17.66
CA PRO A 109 -19.82 13.24 -17.77
C PRO A 109 -20.50 13.24 -16.40
N ARG A 110 -21.70 13.83 -16.30
CA ARG A 110 -22.44 14.06 -15.02
C ARG A 110 -22.50 12.85 -14.07
N GLY A 111 -22.60 11.62 -14.58
CA GLY A 111 -22.71 10.40 -13.77
C GLY A 111 -21.42 9.87 -13.12
N HIS A 112 -20.25 10.42 -13.48
CA HIS A 112 -18.95 9.97 -12.98
C HIS A 112 -18.24 11.02 -12.11
N ARG A 113 -18.84 12.20 -11.95
CA ARG A 113 -18.23 13.31 -11.22
C ARG A 113 -18.19 13.03 -9.72
N ALA A 114 -17.02 13.17 -9.11
CA ALA A 114 -16.80 13.04 -7.66
C ALA A 114 -16.13 14.31 -7.10
N PRO A 115 -16.84 15.46 -7.08
CA PRO A 115 -16.26 16.75 -6.72
C PRO A 115 -15.65 16.81 -5.32
N ILE A 116 -16.19 16.06 -4.36
CA ILE A 116 -15.67 16.03 -2.99
C ILE A 116 -14.33 15.30 -2.97
N ASP A 117 -14.25 14.12 -3.59
CA ASP A 117 -13.01 13.35 -3.71
C ASP A 117 -11.92 14.13 -4.45
N MET A 118 -12.26 14.79 -5.56
CA MET A 118 -11.33 15.60 -6.35
C MET A 118 -10.73 16.74 -5.54
N PHE A 119 -11.56 17.48 -4.80
CA PHE A 119 -11.04 18.57 -3.97
C PHE A 119 -10.24 18.05 -2.77
N PHE A 120 -10.68 16.98 -2.10
CA PHE A 120 -9.92 16.40 -1.00
C PHE A 120 -8.53 15.91 -1.47
N ARG A 121 -8.43 15.34 -2.67
CA ARG A 121 -7.15 15.02 -3.33
C ARG A 121 -6.31 16.27 -3.59
N SER A 122 -6.95 17.36 -4.03
CA SER A 122 -6.27 18.62 -4.28
C SER A 122 -5.74 19.26 -2.98
N VAL A 123 -6.54 19.25 -1.91
CA VAL A 123 -6.11 19.67 -0.57
C VAL A 123 -4.94 18.82 -0.11
N ALA A 124 -5.04 17.49 -0.20
CA ALA A 124 -3.95 16.58 0.18
C ALA A 124 -2.64 16.87 -0.58
N SER A 125 -2.73 17.14 -1.89
CA SER A 125 -1.58 17.37 -2.77
C SER A 125 -0.96 18.77 -2.58
N GLY A 126 -1.80 19.80 -2.41
CA GLY A 126 -1.35 21.18 -2.24
C GLY A 126 -1.00 21.54 -0.79
N ARG A 127 -1.64 20.89 0.19
CA ARG A 127 -1.66 21.24 1.62
C ARG A 127 -1.81 19.99 2.50
N GLY A 128 -0.69 19.42 2.93
CA GLY A 128 -0.71 18.17 3.71
C GLY A 128 -1.29 18.26 5.13
N ASP A 129 -1.71 19.42 5.61
CA ASP A 129 -2.18 19.62 6.97
C ASP A 129 -3.66 20.05 7.07
N GLY A 130 -4.43 19.89 5.99
CA GLY A 130 -5.85 20.25 5.94
C GLY A 130 -6.76 19.40 6.83
N PHE A 131 -7.95 19.94 7.15
CA PHE A 131 -9.04 19.21 7.80
C PHE A 131 -10.00 18.71 6.73
N ALA A 132 -10.47 17.47 6.85
CA ALA A 132 -11.56 16.93 6.04
C ALA A 132 -12.78 16.73 6.92
N VAL A 133 -13.94 17.19 6.48
CA VAL A 133 -15.22 16.96 7.15
C VAL A 133 -16.17 16.31 6.15
N VAL A 134 -16.64 15.10 6.45
CA VAL A 134 -17.67 14.41 5.65
C VAL A 134 -18.99 14.45 6.41
N MET A 135 -20.01 15.05 5.81
CA MET A 135 -21.34 15.21 6.41
C MET A 135 -22.40 14.39 5.68
N SER A 136 -23.66 14.53 6.09
CA SER A 136 -24.82 13.89 5.48
C SER A 136 -24.82 13.97 3.96
N GLY A 137 -25.07 12.82 3.32
CA GLY A 137 -25.07 12.69 1.88
C GLY A 137 -25.47 11.30 1.37
N ALA A 138 -25.99 11.26 0.15
CA ALA A 138 -26.18 10.02 -0.59
C ALA A 138 -24.92 9.70 -1.42
N GLY A 139 -24.54 8.42 -1.51
CA GLY A 139 -23.38 7.95 -2.28
C GLY A 139 -22.11 7.75 -1.45
N SER A 140 -20.97 7.64 -2.15
CA SER A 140 -19.63 7.37 -1.58
C SER A 140 -18.60 8.46 -1.88
N ASP A 141 -18.99 9.56 -2.52
CA ASP A 141 -18.10 10.70 -2.83
C ASP A 141 -17.57 11.34 -1.54
N GLY A 142 -16.26 11.46 -1.41
CA GLY A 142 -15.54 11.83 -0.20
C GLY A 142 -14.77 10.67 0.43
N ALA A 143 -15.18 9.42 0.22
CA ALA A 143 -14.53 8.24 0.81
C ALA A 143 -13.11 8.01 0.27
N VAL A 144 -12.84 8.28 -1.01
CA VAL A 144 -11.50 8.13 -1.57
C VAL A 144 -10.61 9.33 -1.24
N GLY A 145 -11.20 10.52 -1.18
CA GLY A 145 -10.55 11.77 -0.86
C GLY A 145 -10.03 11.81 0.58
N VAL A 146 -10.80 11.31 1.55
CA VAL A 146 -10.36 11.25 2.96
C VAL A 146 -9.11 10.37 3.12
N ARG A 147 -9.01 9.26 2.37
CA ARG A 147 -7.79 8.42 2.35
C ARG A 147 -6.56 9.26 1.97
N LYS A 148 -6.69 10.12 0.96
CA LYS A 148 -5.61 11.00 0.49
C LYS A 148 -5.25 12.09 1.49
N ILE A 149 -6.24 12.68 2.16
CA ILE A 149 -5.99 13.62 3.25
C ILE A 149 -5.26 12.93 4.41
N LYS A 150 -5.62 11.68 4.74
CA LYS A 150 -4.93 10.88 5.77
C LYS A 150 -3.46 10.61 5.42
N GLU A 151 -3.20 10.17 4.18
CA GLU A 151 -1.85 9.98 3.63
C GLU A 151 -1.03 11.26 3.80
N ALA A 152 -1.62 12.39 3.39
CA ALA A 152 -1.00 13.70 3.46
C ALA A 152 -0.85 14.20 4.89
N GLY A 153 -1.59 13.64 5.86
CA GLY A 153 -1.47 13.87 7.30
C GLY A 153 -2.39 14.93 7.87
N GLY A 154 -3.51 15.17 7.20
CA GLY A 154 -4.65 15.90 7.73
C GLY A 154 -5.48 15.10 8.72
N VAL A 155 -6.50 15.76 9.28
CA VAL A 155 -7.44 15.18 10.27
C VAL A 155 -8.83 15.08 9.67
N ILE A 156 -9.47 13.92 9.83
CA ILE A 156 -10.73 13.57 9.18
C ILE A 156 -11.86 13.46 10.21
N PHE A 157 -12.84 14.33 10.09
CA PHE A 157 -14.07 14.32 10.86
C PHE A 157 -15.19 13.77 10.00
N VAL A 158 -15.98 12.86 10.55
CA VAL A 158 -17.15 12.30 9.88
C VAL A 158 -18.36 12.50 10.80
N GLN A 159 -19.46 12.97 10.24
CA GLN A 159 -20.70 13.13 10.99
C GLN A 159 -21.19 11.75 11.45
N ASP A 160 -21.64 11.64 12.70
CA ASP A 160 -22.28 10.42 13.21
C ASP A 160 -23.40 9.97 12.25
N PRO A 161 -23.32 8.73 11.69
CA PRO A 161 -24.33 8.21 10.78
C PRO A 161 -25.75 8.16 11.35
N SER A 162 -25.91 8.19 12.68
CA SER A 162 -27.23 8.22 13.35
C SER A 162 -27.85 9.63 13.37
N GLU A 163 -27.05 10.69 13.29
CA GLU A 163 -27.51 12.10 13.20
C GLU A 163 -27.68 12.56 11.74
N ALA A 164 -27.05 11.84 10.80
CA ALA A 164 -27.11 12.18 9.37
C ALA A 164 -28.48 11.86 8.75
N GLU A 165 -29.08 12.83 8.05
CA GLU A 165 -30.32 12.64 7.30
C GLU A 165 -30.15 11.57 6.20
N PHE A 166 -28.98 11.55 5.57
CA PHE A 166 -28.53 10.48 4.68
C PHE A 166 -27.18 9.95 5.16
N SER A 167 -27.19 8.72 5.67
CA SER A 167 -26.04 8.12 6.36
C SER A 167 -25.04 7.40 5.45
N MET A 168 -25.34 7.24 4.15
CA MET A 168 -24.52 6.45 3.22
C MET A 168 -23.13 7.07 3.00
N MET A 169 -23.04 8.38 2.82
CA MET A 169 -21.75 9.07 2.62
C MET A 169 -20.87 9.03 3.88
N PRO A 170 -21.38 9.36 5.10
CA PRO A 170 -20.65 9.13 6.34
C PRO A 170 -20.22 7.68 6.55
N ARG A 171 -21.11 6.70 6.33
CA ARG A 171 -20.78 5.27 6.45
C ARG A 171 -19.69 4.83 5.46
N SER A 172 -19.71 5.37 4.24
CA SER A 172 -18.68 5.07 3.23
C SER A 172 -17.33 5.62 3.64
N ALA A 173 -17.28 6.84 4.19
CA ALA A 173 -16.04 7.41 4.74
C ALA A 173 -15.54 6.62 5.96
N ILE A 174 -16.41 6.17 6.87
CA ILE A 174 -16.03 5.33 8.02
C ILE A 174 -15.51 3.96 7.56
N ALA A 175 -16.16 3.34 6.57
CA ALA A 175 -15.78 2.04 6.04
C ALA A 175 -14.39 2.02 5.40
N THR A 176 -13.81 3.18 5.07
CA THR A 176 -12.41 3.28 4.61
C THR A 176 -11.40 3.04 5.73
N GLY A 177 -11.83 3.03 7.00
CA GLY A 177 -10.97 2.85 8.17
C GLY A 177 -10.10 4.06 8.52
N VAL A 178 -10.20 5.18 7.79
CA VAL A 178 -9.31 6.35 8.00
C VAL A 178 -9.93 7.49 8.80
N ALA A 179 -11.21 7.43 9.15
CA ALA A 179 -11.91 8.45 9.92
C ALA A 179 -11.28 8.63 11.32
N ASP A 180 -10.97 9.87 11.72
CA ASP A 180 -10.37 10.16 13.03
C ASP A 180 -11.41 10.33 14.13
N PHE A 181 -12.47 11.07 13.81
CA PHE A 181 -13.55 11.37 14.72
C PHE A 181 -14.89 11.11 14.02
N VAL A 182 -15.71 10.28 14.64
CA VAL A 182 -17.08 10.01 14.21
C VAL A 182 -18.00 10.50 15.31
N GLU A 183 -18.54 11.70 15.15
CA GLU A 183 -19.20 12.42 16.24
C GLU A 183 -20.41 13.21 15.74
N PRO A 184 -21.41 13.48 16.60
CA PRO A 184 -22.48 14.43 16.32
C PRO A 184 -21.92 15.83 16.02
N ILE A 185 -22.64 16.64 15.24
CA ILE A 185 -22.17 17.95 14.74
C ILE A 185 -21.69 18.87 15.87
N GLU A 186 -22.45 18.95 16.97
CA GLU A 186 -22.12 19.79 18.13
C GLU A 186 -20.74 19.41 18.68
N ARG A 187 -20.53 18.12 18.98
CA ARG A 187 -19.26 17.62 19.50
C ARG A 187 -18.12 17.72 18.49
N MET A 188 -18.41 17.52 17.21
CA MET A 188 -17.45 17.66 16.12
C MET A 188 -16.88 19.08 16.06
N THR A 189 -17.72 20.10 16.18
CA THR A 189 -17.25 21.51 16.14
C THR A 189 -16.34 21.86 17.31
N GLU A 190 -16.62 21.33 18.51
CA GLU A 190 -15.74 21.47 19.68
C GLU A 190 -14.36 20.82 19.42
N LEU A 191 -14.35 19.60 18.87
CA LEU A 191 -13.11 18.89 18.56
C LEU A 191 -12.30 19.59 17.47
N ILE A 192 -12.95 20.14 16.44
CA ILE A 192 -12.27 20.93 15.40
C ILE A 192 -11.59 22.15 16.04
N ALA A 193 -12.26 22.84 16.96
CA ALA A 193 -11.69 23.97 17.69
C ALA A 193 -10.48 23.56 18.56
N GLU A 194 -10.59 22.44 19.28
CA GLU A 194 -9.49 21.87 20.08
C GLU A 194 -8.27 21.54 19.20
N VAL A 195 -8.50 20.87 18.06
CA VAL A 195 -7.44 20.46 17.13
C VAL A 195 -6.78 21.66 16.45
N ALA A 196 -7.56 22.64 16.00
CA ALA A 196 -7.04 23.87 15.40
C ALA A 196 -6.12 24.64 16.35
N ARG A 197 -6.55 24.83 17.61
CA ARG A 197 -5.78 25.53 18.64
C ARG A 197 -4.51 24.76 19.07
N SER A 198 -4.58 23.43 19.14
CA SER A 198 -3.43 22.58 19.45
C SER A 198 -2.35 22.64 18.37
N LYS A 199 -2.75 22.68 17.10
CA LYS A 199 -1.82 22.75 15.95
C LYS A 199 -1.02 24.06 15.92
N ASP A 200 -1.64 25.18 16.31
CA ASP A 200 -0.96 26.45 16.49
C ASP A 200 0.03 26.44 17.67
N ALA A 201 -0.26 25.69 18.73
CA ALA A 201 0.67 25.50 19.85
C ALA A 201 1.89 24.65 19.45
N LEU A 202 1.69 23.60 18.66
CA LEU A 202 2.76 22.74 18.13
C LEU A 202 3.70 23.49 17.16
N ARG A 203 3.17 24.40 16.32
CA ARG A 203 4.00 25.28 15.46
C ARG A 203 4.90 26.23 16.26
N ARG A 204 4.60 26.51 17.53
CA ARG A 204 5.34 27.44 18.40
C ARG A 204 6.39 26.78 19.30
N LEU A 205 6.49 25.45 19.31
CA LEU A 205 7.49 24.74 20.14
C LEU A 205 8.92 24.99 19.64
N LYS A 206 9.86 25.21 20.57
CA LYS A 206 11.29 25.36 20.27
C LYS A 206 11.88 24.04 19.79
N ASP A 207 12.71 24.11 18.75
CA ASP A 207 13.16 22.95 17.96
C ASP A 207 13.98 21.92 18.76
N ASP A 208 14.62 22.32 19.86
CA ASP A 208 15.48 21.44 20.68
C ASP A 208 14.73 20.65 21.78
N GLU A 209 13.74 21.24 22.47
CA GLU A 209 12.90 20.51 23.44
C GLU A 209 12.06 19.41 22.76
N ALA A 210 11.65 19.66 21.51
CA ALA A 210 10.95 18.68 20.70
C ALA A 210 11.84 17.49 20.29
N LYS A 211 13.17 17.64 20.18
CA LYS A 211 14.07 16.54 19.79
C LYS A 211 14.19 15.47 20.88
N ASP A 212 14.28 15.91 22.14
CA ASP A 212 14.49 14.99 23.26
C ASP A 212 13.23 14.22 23.59
N ALA A 213 12.07 14.89 23.58
CA ALA A 213 10.79 14.21 23.80
C ALA A 213 10.50 13.18 22.69
N VAL A 214 10.76 13.50 21.43
CA VAL A 214 10.59 12.54 20.31
C VAL A 214 11.51 11.35 20.44
N ARG A 215 12.79 11.56 20.79
CA ARG A 215 13.72 10.45 21.04
C ARG A 215 13.21 9.52 22.15
N GLN A 216 12.65 10.09 23.23
CA GLN A 216 12.06 9.29 24.31
C GLN A 216 10.83 8.50 23.84
N ILE A 217 9.96 9.12 23.04
CA ILE A 217 8.78 8.44 22.46
C ILE A 217 9.22 7.28 21.56
N LEU A 218 10.19 7.51 20.66
CA LEU A 218 10.70 6.49 19.75
C LEU A 218 11.42 5.36 20.48
N ALA A 219 12.21 5.67 21.53
CA ALA A 219 12.85 4.65 22.35
C ALA A 219 11.82 3.80 23.11
N PHE A 220 10.75 4.41 23.61
CA PHE A 220 9.67 3.69 24.28
C PHE A 220 8.91 2.79 23.30
N LEU A 221 8.59 3.30 22.12
CA LEU A 221 7.98 2.56 21.02
C LEU A 221 8.85 1.36 20.61
N HIS A 222 10.16 1.58 20.46
CA HIS A 222 11.12 0.53 20.12
C HIS A 222 11.19 -0.56 21.17
N GLY A 223 11.29 -0.20 22.45
CA GLY A 223 11.34 -1.16 23.55
C GLY A 223 10.06 -2.01 23.67
N ARG A 224 8.91 -1.50 23.23
CA ARG A 224 7.61 -2.18 23.36
C ARG A 224 7.20 -2.97 22.12
N THR A 225 7.40 -2.41 20.94
CA THR A 225 6.97 -3.01 19.65
C THR A 225 8.12 -3.76 18.97
N GLY A 226 9.35 -3.55 19.41
CA GLY A 226 10.54 -4.08 18.75
C GLY A 226 10.93 -3.32 17.49
N HIS A 227 10.13 -2.38 16.95
CA HIS A 227 10.41 -1.67 15.69
C HIS A 227 11.16 -0.36 15.90
N ASP A 228 12.13 -0.05 15.03
CA ASP A 228 12.91 1.19 15.13
C ASP A 228 12.46 2.20 14.08
N PHE A 229 11.96 3.35 14.55
CA PHE A 229 11.52 4.47 13.72
C PHE A 229 12.48 5.67 13.81
N SER A 230 13.66 5.49 14.40
CA SER A 230 14.67 6.56 14.54
C SER A 230 15.14 7.12 13.20
N ASN A 231 15.11 6.29 12.15
CA ASN A 231 15.51 6.66 10.78
C ASN A 231 14.31 7.01 9.88
N TYR A 232 13.14 7.28 10.46
CA TYR A 232 12.02 7.88 9.74
C TYR A 232 12.18 9.40 9.72
N LYS A 233 11.71 10.04 8.65
CA LYS A 233 11.74 11.50 8.54
C LYS A 233 11.03 12.14 9.74
N ARG A 234 11.79 12.95 10.50
CA ARG A 234 11.32 13.62 11.71
C ARG A 234 10.00 14.37 11.51
N ALA A 235 9.83 15.06 10.39
CA ALA A 235 8.59 15.80 10.09
C ALA A 235 7.35 14.88 10.01
N THR A 236 7.51 13.68 9.44
CA THR A 236 6.45 12.66 9.35
C THR A 236 6.11 12.11 10.73
N VAL A 237 7.13 11.70 11.50
CA VAL A 237 6.97 11.16 12.86
C VAL A 237 6.32 12.20 13.78
N MET A 238 6.80 13.45 13.74
CA MET A 238 6.24 14.56 14.51
C MET A 238 4.76 14.80 14.23
N ARG A 239 4.36 14.70 12.95
CA ARG A 239 2.97 14.87 12.56
C ARG A 239 2.07 13.76 13.10
N ARG A 240 2.56 12.52 13.16
CA ARG A 240 1.83 11.37 13.73
C ARG A 240 1.76 11.43 15.26
N ILE A 241 2.86 11.79 15.92
CA ILE A 241 2.86 12.05 17.36
C ILE A 241 1.91 13.19 17.70
N ALA A 242 1.97 14.31 16.97
CA ALA A 242 1.06 15.44 17.15
C ALA A 242 -0.42 15.03 16.99
N ARG A 243 -0.72 14.16 16.02
CA ARG A 243 -2.07 13.60 15.85
C ARG A 243 -2.47 12.73 17.05
N ARG A 244 -1.64 11.78 17.49
CA ARG A 244 -1.95 10.96 18.67
C ARG A 244 -2.09 11.78 19.94
N MET A 245 -1.29 12.83 20.10
CA MET A 245 -1.44 13.82 21.16
C MET A 245 -2.82 14.49 21.11
N GLN A 246 -3.33 14.81 19.91
CA GLN A 246 -4.67 15.38 19.75
C GLN A 246 -5.75 14.37 20.12
N VAL A 247 -5.65 13.12 19.65
CA VAL A 247 -6.60 12.04 19.97
C VAL A 247 -6.65 11.75 21.47
N THR A 248 -5.49 11.72 22.11
CA THR A 248 -5.34 11.47 23.57
C THR A 248 -5.50 12.74 24.42
N ARG A 249 -5.81 13.88 23.79
CA ARG A 249 -6.02 15.20 24.42
C ARG A 249 -4.85 15.69 25.27
N ARG A 250 -3.62 15.45 24.81
CA ARG A 250 -2.38 15.91 25.45
C ARG A 250 -1.87 17.18 24.77
N THR A 251 -1.64 18.21 25.58
CA THR A 251 -1.26 19.56 25.12
C THR A 251 0.25 19.77 25.01
N SER A 252 1.06 18.82 25.48
CA SER A 252 2.54 18.88 25.40
C SER A 252 3.16 17.51 25.14
N LEU A 253 4.32 17.50 24.47
CA LEU A 253 5.07 16.27 24.20
C LEU A 253 5.49 15.55 25.50
N ALA A 254 5.81 16.30 26.55
CA ALA A 254 6.14 15.75 27.86
C ALA A 254 4.95 15.01 28.49
N ALA A 255 3.75 15.61 28.46
CA ALA A 255 2.53 14.97 28.94
C ALA A 255 2.18 13.70 28.13
N TYR A 256 2.52 13.68 26.84
CA TYR A 256 2.32 12.51 26.01
C TYR A 256 3.34 11.39 26.29
N VAL A 257 4.60 11.73 26.58
CA VAL A 257 5.60 10.76 27.06
C VAL A 257 5.16 10.10 28.37
N GLU A 258 4.62 10.88 29.32
CA GLU A 258 4.08 10.31 30.56
C GLU A 258 2.87 9.42 30.29
N TYR A 259 1.95 9.87 29.44
CA TYR A 259 0.78 9.08 29.05
C TYR A 259 1.15 7.74 28.40
N LEU A 260 2.15 7.73 27.50
CA LEU A 260 2.69 6.51 26.88
C LEU A 260 3.27 5.54 27.92
N ARG A 261 3.91 6.05 28.98
CA ARG A 261 4.42 5.19 30.08
C ARG A 261 3.31 4.59 30.92
N GLU A 262 2.25 5.34 31.16
CA GLU A 262 1.11 4.91 31.98
C GLU A 262 0.14 3.98 31.23
N ASN A 263 0.07 4.09 29.90
CA ASN A 263 -0.90 3.39 29.05
C ASN A 263 -0.17 2.57 27.98
N PRO A 264 0.17 1.30 28.26
CA PRO A 264 0.97 0.48 27.35
C PRO A 264 0.32 0.23 25.98
N GLU A 265 -1.01 0.31 25.90
CA GLU A 265 -1.80 0.15 24.67
C GLU A 265 -1.57 1.32 23.69
N GLU A 266 -1.32 2.53 24.20
CA GLU A 266 -1.04 3.71 23.36
C GLU A 266 0.21 3.53 22.50
N ALA A 267 1.18 2.74 22.94
CA ALA A 267 2.36 2.42 22.13
C ALA A 267 1.99 1.62 20.87
N GLN A 268 1.01 0.72 20.97
CA GLN A 268 0.52 -0.06 19.84
C GLN A 268 -0.33 0.82 18.90
N ASP A 269 -1.13 1.72 19.46
CA ASP A 269 -1.90 2.68 18.67
C ASP A 269 -1.00 3.69 17.93
N LEU A 270 0.04 4.23 18.60
CA LEU A 270 1.02 5.10 17.97
C LEU A 270 1.81 4.35 16.89
N PHE A 271 2.11 3.07 17.10
CA PHE A 271 2.72 2.21 16.11
C PHE A 271 1.82 2.08 14.86
N GLY A 272 0.54 1.76 15.04
CA GLY A 272 -0.43 1.72 13.94
C GLY A 272 -0.57 3.07 13.22
N ASP A 273 -0.51 4.18 13.95
CA ASP A 273 -0.55 5.53 13.36
C ASP A 273 0.71 5.89 12.54
N LEU A 274 1.86 5.32 12.91
CA LEU A 274 3.12 5.48 12.20
C LEU A 274 3.19 4.61 10.94
N LEU A 275 2.52 3.45 10.95
CA LEU A 275 2.33 2.60 9.77
C LEU A 275 1.20 3.16 8.90
N ILE A 276 1.56 3.90 7.84
CA ILE A 276 0.56 4.50 6.94
C ILE A 276 0.09 3.43 5.96
N SER A 277 -0.91 2.64 6.38
CA SER A 277 -1.50 1.53 5.62
C SER A 277 -2.57 1.98 4.61
N VAL A 278 -2.36 3.11 3.91
CA VAL A 278 -3.33 3.60 2.90
C VAL A 278 -2.92 3.16 1.51
N THR A 279 -3.77 2.35 0.88
CA THR A 279 -3.56 1.83 -0.47
C THR A 279 -4.88 1.81 -1.28
N ALA A 280 -4.77 1.51 -2.57
CA ALA A 280 -5.88 1.41 -3.52
C ALA A 280 -5.49 0.50 -4.69
N PHE A 281 -6.47 -0.13 -5.33
CA PHE A 281 -6.25 -0.91 -6.55
C PHE A 281 -5.73 0.00 -7.66
N PHE A 282 -4.76 -0.49 -8.45
CA PHE A 282 -4.18 0.23 -9.58
C PHE A 282 -3.76 1.67 -9.26
N ARG A 283 -3.25 1.92 -8.05
CA ARG A 283 -2.80 3.24 -7.58
C ARG A 283 -1.83 3.88 -8.60
N ASP A 284 -2.24 4.99 -9.21
CA ASP A 284 -1.60 5.58 -10.40
C ASP A 284 -1.69 4.67 -11.64
N PRO A 285 -2.86 4.60 -12.32
CA PRO A 285 -3.10 3.62 -13.39
C PRO A 285 -2.06 3.65 -14.53
N ALA A 286 -1.63 4.85 -14.94
CA ALA A 286 -0.59 5.03 -15.95
C ALA A 286 0.75 4.36 -15.58
N ALA A 287 1.08 4.29 -14.29
CA ALA A 287 2.31 3.63 -13.82
C ALA A 287 2.20 2.10 -13.93
N PHE A 288 1.00 1.54 -13.68
CA PHE A 288 0.73 0.11 -13.85
C PHE A 288 0.66 -0.30 -15.33
N GLU A 289 0.16 0.56 -16.22
CA GLU A 289 0.22 0.34 -17.67
C GLU A 289 1.68 0.25 -18.15
N SER A 290 2.53 1.19 -17.73
CA SER A 290 3.96 1.14 -18.03
C SER A 290 4.66 -0.08 -17.41
N LEU A 291 4.27 -0.50 -16.20
CA LEU A 291 4.77 -1.74 -15.58
C LEU A 291 4.49 -2.96 -16.48
N VAL A 292 3.28 -3.04 -17.05
CA VAL A 292 2.93 -4.13 -17.99
C VAL A 292 3.83 -4.09 -19.21
N GLU A 293 3.91 -2.96 -19.90
CA GLU A 293 4.68 -2.82 -21.14
C GLU A 293 6.19 -3.03 -20.94
N LYS A 294 6.76 -2.47 -19.87
CA LYS A 294 8.21 -2.41 -19.67
C LYS A 294 8.78 -3.58 -18.89
N ALA A 295 7.99 -4.23 -18.02
CA ALA A 295 8.46 -5.28 -17.12
C ALA A 295 7.72 -6.61 -17.33
N LEU A 296 6.39 -6.65 -17.14
CA LEU A 296 5.65 -7.93 -17.17
C LEU A 296 5.62 -8.56 -18.57
N GLU A 297 5.40 -7.79 -19.64
CA GLU A 297 5.40 -8.29 -21.01
C GLU A 297 6.75 -8.94 -21.40
N PRO A 298 7.91 -8.28 -21.19
CA PRO A 298 9.22 -8.91 -21.41
C PRO A 298 9.50 -10.13 -20.52
N LEU A 299 9.10 -10.09 -19.24
CA LEU A 299 9.28 -11.22 -18.32
C LEU A 299 8.50 -12.45 -18.81
N ILE A 300 7.23 -12.27 -19.19
CA ILE A 300 6.38 -13.36 -19.65
C ILE A 300 6.85 -13.92 -21.00
N ARG A 301 7.30 -13.04 -21.90
CA ARG A 301 7.81 -13.44 -23.23
C ARG A 301 9.05 -14.31 -23.15
N ASN A 302 9.92 -14.05 -22.17
CA ASN A 302 11.22 -14.72 -22.01
C ASN A 302 11.16 -15.91 -21.04
N LEU A 303 9.96 -16.38 -20.66
CA LEU A 303 9.80 -17.54 -19.79
C LEU A 303 10.19 -18.84 -20.52
N ASP A 304 11.20 -19.52 -19.98
CA ASP A 304 11.55 -20.87 -20.37
C ASP A 304 10.64 -21.86 -19.62
N GLY A 305 9.65 -22.45 -20.30
CA GLY A 305 8.86 -23.61 -19.86
C GLY A 305 8.45 -23.68 -18.38
N ASP A 306 9.32 -24.27 -17.55
CA ASP A 306 9.09 -24.57 -16.12
C ASP A 306 9.45 -23.42 -15.16
N SER A 307 9.90 -22.28 -15.69
CA SER A 307 10.30 -21.11 -14.90
C SER A 307 9.09 -20.37 -14.30
N LYS A 308 9.27 -19.86 -13.07
CA LYS A 308 8.23 -19.18 -12.29
C LYS A 308 8.56 -17.69 -12.21
N ILE A 309 7.56 -16.82 -12.40
CA ILE A 309 7.74 -15.39 -12.14
C ILE A 309 7.57 -15.16 -10.64
N ARG A 310 8.58 -14.57 -10.00
CA ARG A 310 8.61 -14.28 -8.58
C ARG A 310 8.60 -12.78 -8.35
N VAL A 311 7.53 -12.29 -7.73
CA VAL A 311 7.34 -10.87 -7.44
C VAL A 311 7.36 -10.64 -5.95
N TRP A 312 7.95 -9.53 -5.48
CA TRP A 312 7.82 -9.09 -4.09
C TRP A 312 7.16 -7.71 -4.02
N SER A 313 5.96 -7.63 -3.42
CA SER A 313 5.32 -6.37 -3.02
C SER A 313 5.67 -6.09 -1.56
N ALA A 314 6.56 -5.12 -1.35
CA ALA A 314 7.06 -4.69 -0.05
C ALA A 314 6.28 -3.46 0.44
N GLY A 315 5.65 -3.57 1.61
CA GLY A 315 4.70 -2.57 2.12
C GLY A 315 3.32 -2.73 1.48
N CYS A 316 2.80 -3.96 1.44
CA CYS A 316 1.57 -4.26 0.69
C CYS A 316 0.28 -3.73 1.34
N ALA A 317 0.33 -3.25 2.58
CA ALA A 317 -0.81 -2.83 3.39
C ALA A 317 -1.97 -3.85 3.32
N THR A 318 -3.18 -3.41 2.96
CA THR A 318 -4.38 -4.24 2.84
C THR A 318 -4.43 -5.10 1.57
N GLY A 319 -3.34 -5.19 0.79
CA GLY A 319 -3.13 -6.17 -0.28
C GLY A 319 -3.49 -5.70 -1.70
N GLU A 320 -4.09 -4.52 -1.88
CA GLU A 320 -4.55 -4.03 -3.17
C GLU A 320 -3.45 -3.96 -4.23
N GLU A 321 -2.22 -3.60 -3.87
CA GLU A 321 -1.07 -3.58 -4.80
C GLU A 321 -0.72 -4.99 -5.28
N ALA A 322 -0.55 -5.93 -4.35
CA ALA A 322 -0.19 -7.31 -4.67
C ALA A 322 -1.24 -7.96 -5.58
N TYR A 323 -2.53 -7.72 -5.30
CA TYR A 323 -3.63 -8.19 -6.13
C TYR A 323 -3.71 -7.48 -7.49
N SER A 324 -3.40 -6.19 -7.56
CA SER A 324 -3.31 -5.46 -8.84
C SER A 324 -2.26 -6.08 -9.75
N ILE A 325 -1.07 -6.39 -9.21
CA ILE A 325 0.00 -7.06 -9.96
C ILE A 325 -0.42 -8.48 -10.37
N ALA A 326 -1.09 -9.23 -9.49
CA ALA A 326 -1.60 -10.56 -9.81
C ALA A 326 -2.57 -10.54 -11.00
N MET A 327 -3.54 -9.61 -10.98
CA MET A 327 -4.52 -9.46 -12.06
C MET A 327 -3.83 -9.10 -13.39
N LEU A 328 -2.87 -8.18 -13.38
CA LEU A 328 -2.13 -7.80 -14.59
C LEU A 328 -1.27 -8.94 -15.13
N ALA A 329 -0.63 -9.71 -14.26
CA ALA A 329 0.16 -10.87 -14.68
C ALA A 329 -0.72 -11.93 -15.38
N VAL A 330 -1.94 -12.17 -14.88
CA VAL A 330 -2.91 -13.09 -15.52
C VAL A 330 -3.43 -12.55 -16.84
N GLU A 331 -3.77 -11.25 -16.91
CA GLU A 331 -4.20 -10.60 -18.15
C GLU A 331 -3.12 -10.70 -19.24
N GLU A 332 -1.86 -10.44 -18.88
CA GLU A 332 -0.73 -10.49 -19.80
C GLU A 332 -0.38 -11.91 -20.23
N ALA A 333 -0.45 -12.88 -19.31
CA ALA A 333 -0.27 -14.29 -19.58
C ALA A 333 -1.25 -14.82 -20.63
N GLU A 334 -2.54 -14.49 -20.47
CA GLU A 334 -3.57 -14.86 -21.44
C GLU A 334 -3.38 -14.18 -22.79
N ARG A 335 -2.96 -12.90 -22.80
CA ARG A 335 -2.66 -12.15 -24.02
C ARG A 335 -1.57 -12.84 -24.85
N GLN A 336 -0.55 -13.37 -24.18
CA GLN A 336 0.56 -14.10 -24.81
C GLN A 336 0.31 -15.60 -24.99
N GLN A 337 -0.84 -16.12 -24.53
CA GLN A 337 -1.21 -17.54 -24.54
C GLN A 337 -0.19 -18.44 -23.79
N VAL A 338 0.37 -17.93 -22.71
CA VAL A 338 1.30 -18.66 -21.83
C VAL A 338 0.60 -18.92 -20.48
N VAL A 339 0.93 -20.03 -19.82
CA VAL A 339 0.46 -20.31 -18.45
C VAL A 339 1.65 -20.18 -17.49
N PRO A 340 2.04 -18.95 -17.09
CA PRO A 340 3.16 -18.75 -16.20
C PRO A 340 2.79 -19.15 -14.77
N ALA A 341 3.70 -19.81 -14.07
CA ALA A 341 3.58 -20.01 -12.63
C ALA A 341 4.02 -18.71 -11.93
N VAL A 342 3.06 -17.84 -11.62
CA VAL A 342 3.31 -16.56 -10.91
C VAL A 342 3.19 -16.77 -9.41
N GLN A 343 4.21 -16.35 -8.66
CA GLN A 343 4.19 -16.31 -7.20
C GLN A 343 4.53 -14.90 -6.72
N ILE A 344 3.61 -14.29 -5.98
CA ILE A 344 3.78 -12.96 -5.39
C ILE A 344 3.98 -13.12 -3.89
N PHE A 345 5.08 -12.59 -3.37
CA PHE A 345 5.34 -12.41 -1.95
C PHE A 345 4.86 -11.01 -1.59
N ALA A 346 3.89 -10.90 -0.69
CA ALA A 346 3.37 -9.62 -0.22
C ALA A 346 3.70 -9.49 1.26
N SER A 347 4.41 -8.42 1.64
CA SER A 347 4.86 -8.24 3.02
C SER A 347 4.52 -6.88 3.59
N ASP A 348 4.14 -6.85 4.86
CA ASP A 348 3.95 -5.64 5.64
C ASP A 348 4.32 -5.86 7.13
N LEU A 349 4.41 -4.78 7.89
CA LEU A 349 4.55 -4.77 9.36
C LEU A 349 3.21 -4.70 10.08
N ASP A 350 2.13 -4.31 9.38
CA ASP A 350 0.79 -4.20 9.93
C ASP A 350 0.02 -5.53 9.83
N ASP A 351 -0.03 -6.29 10.92
CA ASP A 351 -0.77 -7.56 10.99
C ASP A 351 -2.29 -7.39 10.73
N GLY A 352 -2.87 -6.24 11.09
CA GLY A 352 -4.28 -5.94 10.84
C GLY A 352 -4.56 -5.73 9.35
N ALA A 353 -3.67 -5.00 8.67
CA ALA A 353 -3.73 -4.83 7.22
C ALA A 353 -3.52 -6.17 6.50
N LEU A 354 -2.55 -6.98 6.94
CA LEU A 354 -2.30 -8.32 6.38
C LEU A 354 -3.49 -9.28 6.58
N ALA A 355 -4.20 -9.20 7.71
CA ALA A 355 -5.41 -10.00 7.92
C ALA A 355 -6.51 -9.64 6.89
N THR A 356 -6.72 -8.34 6.66
CA THR A 356 -7.64 -7.85 5.62
C THR A 356 -7.21 -8.30 4.22
N ALA A 357 -5.91 -8.22 3.92
CA ALA A 357 -5.33 -8.67 2.66
C ALA A 357 -5.54 -10.18 2.42
N ARG A 358 -5.34 -11.01 3.45
CA ARG A 358 -5.58 -12.46 3.41
C ARG A 358 -7.06 -12.81 3.22
N GLU A 359 -7.97 -12.08 3.86
CA GLU A 359 -9.40 -12.27 3.63
C GLU A 359 -9.76 -11.94 2.17
N GLY A 360 -9.13 -10.89 1.62
CA GLY A 360 -9.33 -10.43 0.24
C GLY A 360 -10.75 -9.89 0.02
N ARG A 361 -11.33 -9.28 1.06
CA ARG A 361 -12.69 -8.72 1.07
C ARG A 361 -12.61 -7.20 1.16
N TYR A 362 -13.16 -6.52 0.17
CA TYR A 362 -13.06 -5.07 0.00
C TYR A 362 -14.45 -4.43 -0.11
N PRO A 363 -14.64 -3.17 0.33
CA PRO A 363 -15.93 -2.49 0.23
C PRO A 363 -16.28 -2.16 -1.22
N LYS A 364 -17.57 -1.91 -1.52
CA LYS A 364 -18.02 -1.49 -2.86
C LYS A 364 -17.35 -0.21 -3.41
N ALA A 365 -16.74 0.60 -2.55
CA ALA A 365 -15.99 1.78 -2.94
C ALA A 365 -14.83 1.49 -3.93
N ILE A 366 -14.36 0.23 -4.05
CA ILE A 366 -13.35 -0.15 -5.04
C ILE A 366 -13.84 -0.01 -6.50
N GLU A 367 -15.14 0.15 -6.75
CA GLU A 367 -15.71 0.44 -8.08
C GLU A 367 -15.13 1.72 -8.70
N ALA A 368 -14.64 2.65 -7.88
CA ALA A 368 -13.95 3.84 -8.36
C ALA A 368 -12.50 3.56 -8.84
N ASP A 369 -11.89 2.49 -8.32
CA ASP A 369 -10.47 2.15 -8.54
C ASP A 369 -10.29 0.99 -9.54
N VAL A 370 -11.33 0.17 -9.77
CA VAL A 370 -11.29 -1.07 -10.58
C VAL A 370 -12.34 -1.02 -11.70
N SER A 371 -11.94 -1.38 -12.93
CA SER A 371 -12.87 -1.39 -14.07
C SER A 371 -13.99 -2.44 -13.92
N PRO A 372 -15.18 -2.22 -14.52
CA PRO A 372 -16.29 -3.17 -14.47
C PRO A 372 -15.94 -4.57 -15.01
N GLU A 373 -15.08 -4.63 -16.04
CA GLU A 373 -14.62 -5.88 -16.63
C GLU A 373 -13.78 -6.69 -15.64
N ARG A 374 -12.85 -6.01 -14.93
CA ARG A 374 -12.01 -6.62 -13.89
C ARG A 374 -12.82 -7.03 -12.66
N LEU A 375 -13.79 -6.23 -12.22
CA LEU A 375 -14.70 -6.60 -11.13
C LEU A 375 -15.47 -7.89 -11.46
N LYS A 376 -16.07 -7.97 -12.63
CA LYS A 376 -16.82 -9.17 -13.07
C LYS A 376 -15.91 -10.41 -13.16
N ARG A 377 -14.67 -10.22 -13.62
CA ARG A 377 -13.72 -11.30 -13.90
C ARG A 377 -12.99 -11.81 -12.66
N PHE A 378 -12.50 -10.92 -11.79
CA PHE A 378 -11.58 -11.27 -10.69
C PHE A 378 -12.21 -11.19 -9.30
N PHE A 379 -13.45 -10.69 -9.18
CA PHE A 379 -14.16 -10.57 -7.92
C PHE A 379 -15.49 -11.34 -7.91
N VAL A 380 -16.01 -11.59 -6.71
CA VAL A 380 -17.34 -12.09 -6.40
C VAL A 380 -18.06 -11.02 -5.59
N GLU A 381 -19.24 -10.60 -6.03
CA GLU A 381 -20.04 -9.62 -5.31
C GLU A 381 -20.77 -10.29 -4.12
N GLU A 382 -20.55 -9.74 -2.91
CA GLU A 382 -21.14 -10.21 -1.64
C GLU A 382 -21.88 -9.05 -0.96
N GLY A 383 -23.03 -8.64 -1.52
CA GLY A 383 -23.92 -7.62 -0.96
C GLY A 383 -23.31 -6.21 -0.93
N THR A 384 -22.64 -5.86 0.17
CA THR A 384 -21.96 -4.55 0.37
C THR A 384 -20.45 -4.60 0.12
N HIS A 385 -19.90 -5.78 -0.22
CA HIS A 385 -18.48 -6.01 -0.42
C HIS A 385 -18.20 -6.77 -1.72
N TYR A 386 -16.97 -6.69 -2.20
CA TYR A 386 -16.40 -7.57 -3.21
C TYR A 386 -15.35 -8.47 -2.56
N ARG A 387 -15.32 -9.74 -2.95
CA ARG A 387 -14.28 -10.68 -2.54
C ARG A 387 -13.45 -11.10 -3.74
N ILE A 388 -12.14 -11.05 -3.63
CA ILE A 388 -11.23 -11.54 -4.68
C ILE A 388 -11.42 -13.04 -4.85
N ARG A 389 -11.50 -13.48 -6.10
CA ARG A 389 -11.65 -14.89 -6.44
C ARG A 389 -10.44 -15.71 -5.98
N LYS A 390 -10.69 -16.99 -5.69
CA LYS A 390 -9.70 -17.88 -5.06
C LYS A 390 -8.44 -18.04 -5.92
N GLU A 391 -8.59 -18.07 -7.24
CA GLU A 391 -7.51 -18.28 -8.20
C GLU A 391 -6.46 -17.15 -8.14
N ILE A 392 -6.89 -15.91 -7.92
CA ILE A 392 -5.99 -14.76 -7.74
C ILE A 392 -5.37 -14.76 -6.33
N ARG A 393 -6.13 -15.16 -5.31
CA ARG A 393 -5.62 -15.23 -3.92
C ARG A 393 -4.53 -16.25 -3.73
N GLU A 394 -4.61 -17.40 -4.41
CA GLU A 394 -3.58 -18.45 -4.31
C GLU A 394 -2.24 -18.04 -4.94
N MET A 395 -2.20 -17.01 -5.78
CA MET A 395 -0.96 -16.47 -6.34
C MET A 395 -0.18 -15.59 -5.34
N VAL A 396 -0.84 -15.09 -4.28
CA VAL A 396 -0.27 -14.11 -3.34
C VAL A 396 -0.04 -14.76 -1.97
N LEU A 397 1.21 -14.72 -1.50
CA LEU A 397 1.62 -15.18 -0.18
C LEU A 397 1.88 -13.97 0.73
N PHE A 398 1.04 -13.78 1.75
CA PHE A 398 1.14 -12.69 2.71
C PHE A 398 1.99 -13.05 3.93
N ALA A 399 3.09 -12.33 4.15
CA ALA A 399 4.02 -12.55 5.27
C ALA A 399 4.22 -11.27 6.10
N HIS A 400 4.23 -11.41 7.43
CA HIS A 400 4.71 -10.35 8.31
C HIS A 400 6.23 -10.28 8.18
N HIS A 401 6.78 -9.22 7.58
CA HIS A 401 8.20 -9.11 7.25
C HIS A 401 8.67 -7.66 7.20
N SER A 402 9.80 -7.41 7.85
CA SER A 402 10.50 -6.13 7.87
C SER A 402 11.65 -6.14 6.87
N ALA A 403 11.54 -5.35 5.79
CA ALA A 403 12.60 -5.24 4.78
C ALA A 403 13.96 -4.77 5.32
N LEU A 404 14.00 -4.16 6.51
CA LEU A 404 15.24 -3.66 7.15
C LEU A 404 15.88 -4.65 8.12
N LYS A 405 15.09 -5.57 8.70
CA LYS A 405 15.55 -6.46 9.78
C LYS A 405 15.61 -7.91 9.32
N ASP A 406 14.62 -8.31 8.56
CA ASP A 406 14.45 -9.69 8.13
C ASP A 406 15.23 -9.92 6.83
N PRO A 407 15.74 -11.15 6.61
CA PRO A 407 16.40 -11.50 5.35
C PRO A 407 15.47 -11.26 4.14
N PRO A 408 15.98 -10.69 3.03
CA PRO A 408 15.16 -10.46 1.85
C PRO A 408 14.78 -11.78 1.17
N PHE A 409 13.65 -11.78 0.47
CA PHE A 409 13.35 -12.84 -0.51
C PHE A 409 14.35 -12.72 -1.67
N ILE A 410 14.98 -13.83 -2.05
CA ILE A 410 15.99 -13.87 -3.12
C ILE A 410 15.45 -14.54 -4.39
N HIS A 411 16.14 -14.30 -5.52
CA HIS A 411 15.78 -14.80 -6.84
C HIS A 411 14.40 -14.27 -7.30
N LEU A 412 14.26 -12.94 -7.27
CA LEU A 412 13.04 -12.23 -7.68
C LEU A 412 13.18 -11.64 -9.08
N ASP A 413 12.09 -11.63 -9.83
CA ASP A 413 12.00 -11.02 -11.16
C ASP A 413 11.50 -9.58 -11.11
N LEU A 414 10.65 -9.27 -10.12
CA LEU A 414 10.09 -7.94 -9.90
C LEU A 414 9.99 -7.63 -8.40
N VAL A 415 10.41 -6.44 -8.00
CA VAL A 415 10.14 -5.88 -6.67
C VAL A 415 9.27 -4.64 -6.84
N ALA A 416 8.11 -4.60 -6.21
CA ALA A 416 7.28 -3.42 -6.04
C ALA A 416 7.44 -2.91 -4.61
N CYS A 417 7.86 -1.66 -4.46
CA CYS A 417 8.01 -0.99 -3.17
C CYS A 417 7.57 0.46 -3.34
N ARG A 418 6.25 0.68 -3.26
CA ARG A 418 5.66 1.98 -3.59
C ARG A 418 5.15 2.68 -2.34
N ASN A 419 5.41 3.99 -2.29
CA ASN A 419 4.93 4.87 -1.22
C ASN A 419 5.44 4.48 0.19
N LEU A 420 6.47 3.63 0.29
CA LEU A 420 7.14 3.28 1.55
C LEU A 420 8.39 4.13 1.77
N LEU A 421 9.20 4.34 0.72
CA LEU A 421 10.48 5.04 0.83
C LEU A 421 10.30 6.50 1.20
N ILE A 422 9.16 7.13 0.84
CA ILE A 422 8.85 8.51 1.19
C ILE A 422 8.93 8.82 2.70
N TYR A 423 8.77 7.82 3.57
CA TYR A 423 8.80 7.99 5.03
C TYR A 423 10.19 7.88 5.64
N LEU A 424 11.15 7.30 4.90
CA LEU A 424 12.48 6.95 5.39
C LEU A 424 13.51 8.05 5.08
N GLU A 425 14.55 8.16 5.91
CA GLU A 425 15.73 8.99 5.62
C GLU A 425 16.56 8.41 4.45
N ARG A 426 17.38 9.27 3.82
CA ARG A 426 18.07 8.94 2.55
C ARG A 426 19.02 7.75 2.71
N GLU A 427 19.66 7.63 3.86
CA GLU A 427 20.59 6.56 4.21
C GLU A 427 19.88 5.20 4.17
N VAL A 428 18.69 5.12 4.76
CA VAL A 428 17.88 3.88 4.80
C VAL A 428 17.26 3.58 3.44
N GLN A 429 16.83 4.60 2.69
CA GLN A 429 16.38 4.42 1.31
C GLN A 429 17.48 3.76 0.46
N HIS A 430 18.73 4.23 0.58
CA HIS A 430 19.86 3.66 -0.14
C HIS A 430 20.14 2.20 0.26
N GLN A 431 20.08 1.89 1.57
CA GLN A 431 20.22 0.52 2.06
C GLN A 431 19.15 -0.41 1.49
N LEU A 432 17.88 0.02 1.46
CA LEU A 432 16.78 -0.77 0.86
C LEU A 432 16.95 -0.95 -0.64
N LEU A 433 17.35 0.09 -1.38
CA LEU A 433 17.61 -0.03 -2.82
C LEU A 433 18.72 -1.03 -3.12
N ALA A 434 19.79 -1.04 -2.32
CA ALA A 434 20.86 -2.02 -2.45
C ALA A 434 20.39 -3.45 -2.12
N LEU A 435 19.53 -3.60 -1.11
CA LEU A 435 18.91 -4.88 -0.75
C LEU A 435 17.97 -5.39 -1.85
N PHE A 436 17.16 -4.51 -2.47
CA PHE A 436 16.34 -4.87 -3.62
C PHE A 436 17.17 -5.27 -4.83
N HIS A 437 18.27 -4.55 -5.11
CA HIS A 437 19.22 -4.93 -6.16
C HIS A 437 19.83 -6.31 -5.92
N TYR A 438 20.15 -6.63 -4.66
CA TYR A 438 20.63 -7.95 -4.28
C TYR A 438 19.57 -9.05 -4.44
N ALA A 439 18.32 -8.75 -4.09
CA ALA A 439 17.19 -9.68 -4.16
C ALA A 439 16.77 -10.02 -5.61
N LEU A 440 16.87 -9.05 -6.52
CA LEU A 440 16.51 -9.18 -7.93
C LEU A 440 17.51 -10.02 -8.74
N GLU A 441 17.01 -10.82 -9.68
CA GLU A 441 17.83 -11.47 -10.71
C GLU A 441 18.42 -10.45 -11.69
N PRO A 442 19.52 -10.76 -12.38
CA PRO A 442 20.03 -9.92 -13.47
C PRO A 442 18.95 -9.69 -14.52
N GLY A 443 18.61 -8.43 -14.80
CA GLY A 443 17.51 -8.08 -15.70
C GLY A 443 16.13 -8.04 -15.05
N GLY A 444 16.02 -8.30 -13.74
CA GLY A 444 14.81 -8.08 -12.95
C GLY A 444 14.46 -6.60 -12.80
N TYR A 445 13.24 -6.32 -12.38
CA TYR A 445 12.66 -4.98 -12.38
C TYR A 445 12.34 -4.47 -10.98
N LEU A 446 12.44 -3.16 -10.78
CA LEU A 446 12.04 -2.44 -9.57
C LEU A 446 10.96 -1.43 -9.92
N PHE A 447 9.87 -1.44 -9.17
CA PHE A 447 8.73 -0.54 -9.34
C PHE A 447 8.51 0.28 -8.06
N LEU A 448 8.58 1.61 -8.18
CA LEU A 448 8.49 2.55 -7.04
C LEU A 448 7.27 3.48 -7.14
N GLY A 449 6.99 4.23 -6.07
CA GLY A 449 5.96 5.26 -6.06
C GLY A 449 6.36 6.51 -6.84
N SER A 450 5.39 7.30 -7.31
CA SER A 450 5.62 8.51 -8.14
C SER A 450 6.52 9.57 -7.48
N ALA A 451 6.47 9.69 -6.15
CA ALA A 451 7.29 10.59 -5.33
C ALA A 451 8.66 9.99 -4.92
N GLU A 452 8.97 8.79 -5.38
CA GLU A 452 10.18 8.03 -5.04
C GLU A 452 11.07 7.90 -6.27
N SER A 453 12.36 7.68 -6.06
CA SER A 453 13.31 7.58 -7.16
C SER A 453 14.52 6.76 -6.75
N ALA A 454 14.94 5.86 -7.63
CA ALA A 454 16.21 5.14 -7.54
C ALA A 454 17.36 5.87 -8.27
N ASP A 455 17.12 7.09 -8.78
CA ASP A 455 18.11 7.87 -9.54
C ASP A 455 19.28 8.37 -8.67
N THR A 456 19.15 8.26 -7.34
CA THR A 456 20.19 8.60 -6.37
C THR A 456 21.39 7.66 -6.40
N ASP A 457 21.22 6.42 -6.86
CA ASP A 457 22.33 5.48 -7.09
C ASP A 457 22.25 4.82 -8.47
N PRO A 458 22.71 5.53 -9.53
CA PRO A 458 22.62 5.04 -10.90
C PRO A 458 23.52 3.82 -11.18
N LYS A 459 24.29 3.33 -10.20
CA LYS A 459 25.10 2.12 -10.34
C LYS A 459 24.27 0.85 -10.15
N LEU A 460 23.19 0.92 -9.37
CA LEU A 460 22.34 -0.23 -9.04
C LEU A 460 21.25 -0.46 -10.09
N PHE A 461 20.60 0.62 -10.52
CA PHE A 461 19.42 0.55 -11.37
C PHE A 461 19.55 1.41 -12.64
N ALA A 462 18.89 0.98 -13.72
CA ALA A 462 18.72 1.75 -14.95
C ALA A 462 17.23 2.08 -15.15
N PRO A 463 16.84 3.34 -15.35
CA PRO A 463 15.43 3.69 -15.55
C PRO A 463 14.92 3.14 -16.89
N CYS A 464 13.85 2.35 -16.84
CA CYS A 464 13.09 1.91 -18.02
C CYS A 464 12.01 2.94 -18.39
N ASP A 465 11.36 3.49 -17.36
CA ASP A 465 10.41 4.59 -17.47
C ASP A 465 10.55 5.49 -16.23
N ARG A 466 10.99 6.73 -16.44
CA ARG A 466 11.23 7.68 -15.34
C ARG A 466 9.95 8.28 -14.77
N GLU A 467 8.90 8.42 -15.58
CA GLU A 467 7.63 8.98 -15.12
C GLU A 467 6.86 7.93 -14.33
N ALA A 468 6.84 6.69 -14.82
CA ALA A 468 6.23 5.55 -14.12
C ALA A 468 7.11 4.94 -13.00
N ARG A 469 8.36 5.41 -12.84
CA ARG A 469 9.31 4.93 -11.82
C ARG A 469 9.57 3.43 -11.89
N VAL A 470 9.68 2.92 -13.12
CA VAL A 470 10.06 1.54 -13.42
C VAL A 470 11.55 1.49 -13.78
N TYR A 471 12.28 0.63 -13.11
CA TYR A 471 13.73 0.48 -13.25
C TYR A 471 14.11 -0.98 -13.52
N SER A 472 15.22 -1.21 -14.21
CA SER A 472 15.85 -2.53 -14.37
C SER A 472 17.11 -2.64 -13.53
N ALA A 473 17.34 -3.80 -12.93
CA ALA A 473 18.52 -4.10 -12.14
C ALA A 473 19.75 -4.26 -13.05
N LYS A 474 20.82 -3.51 -12.75
CA LYS A 474 22.09 -3.62 -13.49
C LYS A 474 22.82 -4.92 -13.12
N PRO A 475 23.66 -5.48 -14.02
CA PRO A 475 24.41 -6.70 -13.76
C PRO A 475 25.27 -6.60 -12.49
N LYS A 476 25.19 -7.62 -11.63
CA LYS A 476 25.94 -7.68 -10.38
C LYS A 476 27.43 -7.91 -10.67
N ASN A 477 28.28 -6.95 -10.31
CA ASN A 477 29.72 -7.21 -10.21
C ASN A 477 29.98 -7.99 -8.92
N ARG A 478 30.73 -9.11 -8.99
CA ARG A 478 31.07 -10.03 -7.86
C ARG A 478 31.66 -9.38 -6.59
N ARG A 479 31.89 -8.06 -6.56
CA ARG A 479 32.41 -7.29 -5.42
C ARG A 479 31.32 -6.70 -4.49
N SER A 480 30.03 -6.88 -4.77
CA SER A 480 28.94 -6.31 -3.95
C SER A 480 28.56 -7.13 -2.70
N ILE A 481 29.36 -8.13 -2.33
CA ILE A 481 29.14 -8.97 -1.12
C ILE A 481 29.42 -8.18 0.18
N ASP A 482 30.20 -7.09 0.12
CA ASP A 482 30.56 -6.29 1.31
C ASP A 482 29.38 -5.53 1.95
N LEU A 483 28.28 -5.31 1.22
CA LEU A 483 27.12 -4.57 1.75
C LEU A 483 26.23 -5.40 2.69
N LEU A 484 26.31 -6.74 2.62
CA LEU A 484 25.50 -7.65 3.43
C LEU A 484 25.99 -7.81 4.88
N MET A 485 27.20 -7.37 5.20
CA MET A 485 27.74 -7.41 6.57
C MET A 485 27.30 -6.23 7.46
N GLN A 486 26.40 -5.37 6.98
CA GLN A 486 25.93 -4.17 7.71
C GLN A 486 24.45 -4.22 8.14
N LEU A 487 23.90 -5.42 8.39
CA LEU A 487 22.67 -5.52 9.19
C LEU A 487 22.99 -5.06 10.63
N PRO A 488 22.11 -4.30 11.30
CA PRO A 488 22.39 -3.83 12.65
C PRO A 488 22.49 -5.02 13.60
N ALA A 489 23.70 -5.35 14.04
CA ALA A 489 23.90 -6.15 15.24
C ALA A 489 23.30 -5.38 16.42
N GLU A 490 22.49 -6.06 17.24
CA GLU A 490 21.94 -5.51 18.47
C GLU A 490 23.01 -4.74 19.27
N HIS A 491 22.65 -3.54 19.73
CA HIS A 491 23.46 -2.71 20.61
C HIS A 491 23.86 -3.50 21.87
N ARG A 492 25.07 -4.05 21.89
CA ARG A 492 25.81 -4.26 23.15
C ARG A 492 26.32 -2.89 23.63
N PRO A 493 26.25 -2.60 24.94
CA PRO A 493 26.79 -1.37 25.47
C PRO A 493 28.31 -1.31 25.19
N PRO A 494 28.86 -0.15 24.80
CA PRO A 494 30.27 -0.02 24.48
C PRO A 494 31.10 -0.15 25.77
N LEU A 495 32.10 -1.03 25.74
CA LEU A 495 33.20 -0.99 26.69
C LEU A 495 34.01 0.31 26.44
N PRO A 496 34.47 1.01 27.49
CA PRO A 496 35.13 2.29 27.35
C PRO A 496 36.55 2.10 26.77
N LEU A 497 36.77 2.56 25.54
CA LEU A 497 38.11 2.73 25.00
C LEU A 497 38.60 4.16 25.25
N THR A 498 39.58 4.28 26.12
CA THR A 498 40.37 5.49 26.33
C THR A 498 41.45 5.67 25.25
N ARG A 499 41.42 6.87 24.66
CA ARG A 499 42.53 7.74 24.19
C ARG A 499 43.49 7.30 23.06
N ASP A 500 43.36 8.07 21.97
CA ASP A 500 44.37 8.80 21.16
C ASP A 500 45.69 8.13 20.79
N TYR A 501 45.93 8.00 19.48
CA TYR A 501 47.22 8.37 18.87
C TYR A 501 47.01 8.85 17.41
N GLU A 502 47.46 10.07 17.12
CA GLU A 502 47.60 10.64 15.78
C GLU A 502 48.70 9.91 14.98
N GLY A 503 48.47 9.69 13.68
CA GLY A 503 49.47 9.17 12.76
C GLY A 503 49.10 9.41 11.29
N ARG A 504 49.73 10.42 10.67
CA ARG A 504 49.58 10.84 9.27
C ARG A 504 49.91 9.72 8.27
N VAL A 505 49.08 9.57 7.24
CA VAL A 505 49.43 8.86 5.98
C VAL A 505 49.35 9.86 4.81
N GLN A 506 50.45 9.94 4.05
CA GLN A 506 50.58 10.78 2.85
C GLN A 506 49.71 10.25 1.71
N ALA A 507 48.85 11.12 1.16
CA ALA A 507 48.06 10.85 -0.03
C ALA A 507 48.81 11.29 -1.31
N LYS A 508 48.81 10.43 -2.34
CA LYS A 508 49.15 10.83 -3.71
C LYS A 508 48.18 11.93 -4.19
N PRO A 509 48.62 12.91 -5.00
CA PRO A 509 47.79 14.07 -5.32
C PRO A 509 46.58 13.68 -6.17
N SER A 510 45.40 14.06 -5.67
CA SER A 510 44.10 13.80 -6.27
C SER A 510 43.88 14.67 -7.52
N PRO A 511 43.31 14.13 -8.62
CA PRO A 511 42.88 14.92 -9.78
C PRO A 511 41.90 16.06 -9.42
N VAL A 512 41.26 15.97 -8.24
CA VAL A 512 40.41 17.03 -7.68
C VAL A 512 41.22 18.28 -7.29
N VAL A 513 42.46 18.12 -6.82
CA VAL A 513 43.34 19.26 -6.46
C VAL A 513 43.87 19.94 -7.73
N HIS A 514 44.14 19.18 -8.80
CA HIS A 514 44.56 19.75 -10.08
C HIS A 514 43.42 20.54 -10.75
N ALA A 515 42.19 20.00 -10.73
CA ALA A 515 41.01 20.71 -11.22
C ALA A 515 40.72 22.00 -10.43
N ALA A 516 40.88 21.97 -9.09
CA ALA A 516 40.74 23.16 -8.26
C ALA A 516 41.83 24.22 -8.51
N ALA A 517 43.06 23.80 -8.83
CA ALA A 517 44.15 24.71 -9.19
C ALA A 517 43.92 25.38 -10.56
N LEU A 518 43.37 24.66 -11.55
CA LEU A 518 43.01 25.24 -12.85
C LEU A 518 41.89 26.29 -12.73
N GLU A 519 40.94 26.10 -11.82
CA GLU A 519 39.87 27.07 -11.54
C GLU A 519 40.42 28.43 -11.03
N GLN A 520 41.57 28.45 -10.34
CA GLN A 520 42.18 29.69 -9.83
C GLN A 520 42.86 30.55 -10.91
N PHE A 521 43.28 29.97 -12.03
CA PHE A 521 44.03 30.67 -13.09
C PHE A 521 43.27 30.78 -14.42
N ALA A 522 42.07 30.18 -14.52
CA ALA A 522 41.24 30.26 -15.71
C ALA A 522 40.56 31.65 -15.88
N PRO A 523 40.44 32.16 -17.12
CA PRO A 523 39.67 33.37 -17.37
C PRO A 523 38.21 33.22 -16.93
N PRO A 524 37.53 34.33 -16.55
CA PRO A 524 36.11 34.32 -16.25
C PRO A 524 35.31 33.69 -17.39
N SER A 525 34.53 32.65 -17.11
CA SER A 525 33.84 31.86 -18.13
C SER A 525 32.47 31.39 -17.72
N VAL A 526 31.62 31.19 -18.73
CA VAL A 526 30.25 30.72 -18.58
C VAL A 526 29.96 29.66 -19.64
N LEU A 527 29.47 28.51 -19.22
CA LEU A 527 29.04 27.44 -20.13
C LEU A 527 27.54 27.55 -20.36
N VAL A 528 27.11 27.52 -21.64
CA VAL A 528 25.70 27.62 -22.03
C VAL A 528 25.27 26.51 -22.98
N ASP A 529 23.97 26.20 -22.98
CA ASP A 529 23.30 25.32 -23.95
C ASP A 529 22.80 26.09 -25.20
N GLU A 530 22.19 25.36 -26.16
CA GLU A 530 21.63 25.91 -27.40
C GLU A 530 20.53 26.96 -27.15
N GLU A 531 19.83 26.87 -26.02
CA GLU A 531 18.83 27.86 -25.59
C GLU A 531 19.43 29.03 -24.77
N HIS A 532 20.76 29.20 -24.80
CA HIS A 532 21.53 30.25 -24.10
C HIS A 532 21.41 30.22 -22.57
N ARG A 533 20.97 29.09 -22.00
CA ARG A 533 20.84 28.93 -20.54
C ARG A 533 22.19 28.59 -19.94
N ILE A 534 22.47 29.21 -18.81
CA ILE A 534 23.69 29.01 -18.06
C ILE A 534 23.69 27.61 -17.41
N LEU A 535 24.58 26.75 -17.88
CA LEU A 535 24.83 25.42 -17.31
C LEU A 535 25.83 25.48 -16.15
N ASN A 536 26.87 26.32 -16.29
CA ASN A 536 27.89 26.49 -15.26
C ASN A 536 28.56 27.87 -15.33
N LEU A 537 28.95 28.39 -14.17
CA LEU A 537 29.56 29.72 -13.99
C LEU A 537 30.90 29.58 -13.26
N SER A 538 31.97 30.15 -13.80
CA SER A 538 33.21 30.28 -13.04
C SER A 538 33.03 31.30 -11.90
N LYS A 539 33.72 31.09 -10.77
CA LYS A 539 33.66 32.00 -9.61
C LYS A 539 33.99 33.46 -9.97
N SER A 540 34.84 33.67 -10.98
CA SER A 540 35.27 34.98 -11.45
C SER A 540 34.32 35.63 -12.47
N ALA A 541 33.35 34.90 -13.03
CA ALA A 541 32.39 35.41 -14.04
C ALA A 541 31.34 36.38 -13.47
N GLY A 542 31.12 36.37 -12.15
CA GLY A 542 30.10 37.19 -11.49
C GLY A 542 30.22 38.70 -11.72
N GLN A 543 31.40 39.23 -12.05
CA GLN A 543 31.62 40.66 -12.28
C GLN A 543 30.95 41.20 -13.56
N PHE A 544 30.73 40.35 -14.56
CA PHE A 544 30.09 40.70 -15.85
C PHE A 544 28.57 40.49 -15.82
N ILE A 545 28.06 39.87 -14.74
CA ILE A 545 26.65 39.53 -14.56
C ILE A 545 26.02 40.55 -13.61
N ARG A 546 24.86 41.08 -14.01
CA ARG A 546 24.02 41.93 -13.19
C ARG A 546 22.64 41.31 -13.12
N LEU A 547 22.27 40.86 -11.92
CA LEU A 547 20.94 40.33 -11.66
C LEU A 547 19.88 41.39 -12.00
N PRO A 548 18.98 41.13 -12.96
CA PRO A 548 17.89 42.06 -13.25
C PRO A 548 16.93 42.12 -12.05
N GLU A 549 16.35 43.31 -11.80
CA GLU A 549 15.30 43.45 -10.79
C GLU A 549 14.02 42.78 -11.32
N GLY A 550 13.73 41.55 -10.86
CA GLY A 550 12.66 40.73 -11.40
C GLY A 550 12.81 39.23 -11.05
N PRO A 551 12.02 38.33 -11.69
CA PRO A 551 12.23 36.89 -11.54
C PRO A 551 13.63 36.48 -11.98
N PHE A 552 14.24 35.57 -11.22
CA PHE A 552 15.51 34.95 -11.62
C PHE A 552 15.34 34.25 -12.98
N THR A 553 16.24 34.56 -13.91
CA THR A 553 16.33 33.91 -15.22
C THR A 553 17.70 33.25 -15.35
N SER A 554 17.73 32.06 -15.92
CA SER A 554 18.96 31.33 -16.24
C SER A 554 19.51 31.68 -17.63
N ASP A 555 18.85 32.56 -18.37
CA ASP A 555 19.26 33.04 -19.70
C ASP A 555 20.44 34.02 -19.60
N LEU A 556 21.55 33.69 -20.28
CA LEU A 556 22.80 34.46 -20.18
C LEU A 556 22.65 35.93 -20.66
N PRO A 557 22.08 36.24 -21.85
CA PRO A 557 21.86 37.61 -22.30
C PRO A 557 21.05 38.46 -21.30
N SER A 558 20.07 37.86 -20.63
CA SER A 558 19.21 38.57 -19.68
C SER A 558 19.93 38.97 -18.39
N VAL A 559 20.93 38.20 -17.97
CA VAL A 559 21.71 38.46 -16.74
C VAL A 559 23.02 39.19 -16.98
N LEU A 560 23.45 39.36 -18.24
CA LEU A 560 24.62 40.17 -18.57
C LEU A 560 24.33 41.66 -18.44
N ARG A 561 25.39 42.43 -18.14
CA ARG A 561 25.37 43.90 -18.21
C ARG A 561 24.90 44.36 -19.60
N ALA A 562 24.06 45.41 -19.63
CA ALA A 562 23.32 45.83 -20.83
C ALA A 562 24.23 46.11 -22.03
N GLU A 563 25.45 46.57 -21.78
CA GLU A 563 26.48 46.90 -22.76
C GLU A 563 26.97 45.65 -23.51
N LEU A 564 26.99 44.47 -22.87
CA LEU A 564 27.53 43.22 -23.45
C LEU A 564 26.49 42.37 -24.20
N ARG A 565 25.19 42.61 -23.97
CA ARG A 565 24.10 41.74 -24.48
C ARG A 565 24.07 41.60 -26.01
N PRO A 566 24.16 42.69 -26.80
CA PRO A 566 24.01 42.58 -28.26
C PRO A 566 25.13 41.75 -28.89
N GLU A 567 26.36 41.93 -28.41
CA GLU A 567 27.54 41.25 -28.95
C GLU A 567 27.61 39.77 -28.51
N VAL A 568 27.14 39.42 -27.31
CA VAL A 568 27.06 38.01 -26.87
C VAL A 568 26.04 37.23 -27.66
N LEU A 569 24.85 37.79 -27.91
CA LEU A 569 23.81 37.12 -28.70
C LEU A 569 24.32 36.79 -30.11
N LEU A 570 24.95 37.77 -30.77
CA LEU A 570 25.51 37.57 -32.10
C LEU A 570 26.61 36.50 -32.13
N ALA A 571 27.45 36.43 -31.09
CA ALA A 571 28.54 35.46 -31.01
C ALA A 571 28.06 34.04 -30.66
N LEU A 572 27.02 33.90 -29.84
CA LEU A 572 26.40 32.62 -29.52
C LEU A 572 25.66 32.03 -30.73
N ASP A 573 24.85 32.84 -31.41
CA ASP A 573 24.14 32.40 -32.62
C ASP A 573 25.12 31.85 -33.66
N ARG A 574 26.23 32.58 -33.90
CA ARG A 574 27.28 32.11 -34.82
C ARG A 574 28.00 30.85 -34.35
N ALA A 575 28.29 30.72 -33.06
CA ALA A 575 28.96 29.54 -32.52
C ALA A 575 28.09 28.27 -32.62
N PHE A 576 26.78 28.38 -32.44
CA PHE A 576 25.85 27.25 -32.52
C PHE A 576 25.43 26.90 -33.97
N GLU A 577 25.27 27.90 -34.84
CA GLU A 577 24.94 27.70 -36.26
C GLU A 577 26.15 27.23 -37.08
N ALA A 578 27.30 27.90 -36.95
CA ALA A 578 28.49 27.61 -37.76
C ALA A 578 29.41 26.56 -37.12
N GLY A 579 29.30 26.31 -35.80
CA GLY A 579 30.17 25.36 -35.10
C GLY A 579 31.62 25.84 -34.95
N GLU A 580 31.89 27.11 -35.19
CA GLU A 580 33.24 27.71 -35.14
C GLU A 580 33.40 28.67 -33.93
N PRO A 581 34.60 28.75 -33.32
CA PRO A 581 34.87 29.73 -32.28
C PRO A 581 34.75 31.17 -32.80
N THR A 582 34.07 32.04 -32.04
CA THR A 582 33.81 33.44 -32.43
C THR A 582 34.33 34.40 -31.36
N LEU A 583 34.93 35.53 -31.79
CA LEU A 583 35.45 36.59 -30.93
C LEU A 583 34.70 37.91 -31.19
N THR A 584 34.20 38.58 -30.15
CA THR A 584 33.46 39.84 -30.29
C THR A 584 34.36 41.06 -30.47
N LEU A 585 33.79 42.20 -30.88
CA LEU A 585 34.47 43.49 -30.80
C LEU A 585 34.65 43.93 -29.33
N PRO A 586 35.67 44.76 -29.01
CA PRO A 586 35.85 45.27 -27.65
C PRO A 586 34.70 46.20 -27.23
N VAL A 587 34.01 45.82 -26.16
CA VAL A 587 32.90 46.59 -25.58
C VAL A 587 33.37 47.34 -24.34
N ASN A 588 33.05 48.63 -24.24
CA ASN A 588 33.31 49.41 -23.03
C ASN A 588 32.27 49.07 -21.96
N VAL A 589 32.72 48.53 -20.83
CA VAL A 589 31.88 48.14 -19.69
C VAL A 589 32.36 48.86 -18.44
N GLY A 590 31.44 49.44 -17.67
CA GLY A 590 31.74 49.98 -16.34
C GLY A 590 31.88 48.86 -15.32
N LEU A 591 33.11 48.49 -14.96
CA LEU A 591 33.42 47.49 -13.94
C LEU A 591 34.01 48.18 -12.71
N ASN A 592 33.34 48.06 -11.55
CA ASN A 592 33.81 48.59 -10.26
C ASN A 592 34.19 50.08 -10.26
N GLY A 593 33.53 50.90 -11.09
CA GLY A 593 33.77 52.35 -11.19
C GLY A 593 34.70 52.79 -12.33
N ASP A 594 35.38 51.86 -13.00
CA ASP A 594 36.27 52.13 -14.14
C ASP A 594 35.69 51.61 -15.46
N ALA A 595 35.86 52.36 -16.55
CA ALA A 595 35.50 51.90 -17.89
C ALA A 595 36.60 50.96 -18.44
N ARG A 596 36.26 49.67 -18.59
CA ARG A 596 37.14 48.60 -19.09
C ARG A 596 36.68 48.12 -20.46
N ARG A 597 37.60 47.78 -21.36
CA ARG A 597 37.28 47.15 -22.65
C ARG A 597 37.26 45.64 -22.51
N VAL A 598 36.11 45.03 -22.74
CA VAL A 598 35.90 43.57 -22.61
C VAL A 598 35.66 42.96 -23.98
N VAL A 599 36.36 41.87 -24.27
CA VAL A 599 36.17 41.03 -25.46
C VAL A 599 35.67 39.67 -25.01
N MET A 600 34.73 39.09 -25.76
CA MET A 600 34.13 37.79 -25.44
C MET A 600 34.51 36.77 -26.51
N HIS A 601 35.05 35.64 -26.07
CA HIS A 601 35.40 34.51 -26.93
C HIS A 601 34.44 33.36 -26.67
N VAL A 602 33.64 32.99 -27.68
CA VAL A 602 32.63 31.94 -27.60
C VAL A 602 33.15 30.73 -28.36
N GLN A 603 33.33 29.61 -27.66
CA GLN A 603 33.86 28.38 -28.24
C GLN A 603 32.87 27.22 -28.08
N PRO A 604 32.41 26.59 -29.17
CA PRO A 604 31.59 25.39 -29.08
C PRO A 604 32.40 24.22 -28.48
N VAL A 605 31.76 23.45 -27.60
CA VAL A 605 32.34 22.31 -26.89
C VAL A 605 31.59 21.05 -27.31
N VAL A 606 32.31 20.07 -27.85
CA VAL A 606 31.76 18.77 -28.23
C VAL A 606 32.13 17.76 -27.15
N ALA A 607 31.13 17.29 -26.39
CA ALA A 607 31.31 16.23 -25.40
C ALA A 607 30.91 14.88 -26.02
N GLU A 608 31.83 13.92 -26.09
CA GLU A 608 31.51 12.56 -26.55
C GLU A 608 30.58 11.86 -25.54
N GLY A 609 29.34 11.58 -25.96
CA GLY A 609 28.46 10.62 -25.29
C GLY A 609 27.22 11.16 -24.58
N GLN A 610 26.91 12.46 -24.61
CA GLN A 610 25.62 13.01 -24.16
C GLN A 610 25.13 14.12 -25.12
N GLY A 611 23.91 14.00 -25.63
CA GLY A 611 23.40 14.81 -26.74
C GLY A 611 22.97 16.23 -26.35
N GLY A 612 23.64 17.23 -26.93
CA GLY A 612 23.28 18.66 -26.97
C GLY A 612 24.52 19.51 -27.31
N LYS A 613 24.43 20.48 -28.23
CA LYS A 613 25.57 21.38 -28.48
C LYS A 613 25.72 22.32 -27.28
N GLN A 614 26.95 22.57 -26.85
CA GLN A 614 27.27 23.49 -25.76
C GLN A 614 28.31 24.50 -26.23
N ALA A 615 28.31 25.70 -25.64
CA ALA A 615 29.32 26.70 -25.92
C ALA A 615 29.88 27.31 -24.63
N LEU A 616 31.19 27.50 -24.58
CA LEU A 616 31.91 28.16 -23.50
C LEU A 616 32.18 29.62 -23.89
N VAL A 617 31.64 30.56 -23.12
CA VAL A 617 31.87 32.00 -23.26
C VAL A 617 32.97 32.44 -22.28
N LEU A 618 34.07 32.96 -22.79
CA LEU A 618 35.20 33.49 -22.02
C LEU A 618 35.22 35.02 -22.10
N PHE A 619 35.34 35.70 -20.94
CA PHE A 619 35.42 37.16 -20.86
C PHE A 619 36.88 37.60 -20.66
N ILE A 620 37.40 38.37 -21.61
CA ILE A 620 38.78 38.84 -21.64
C ILE A 620 38.77 40.37 -21.44
N ASP A 621 39.30 40.84 -20.31
CA ASP A 621 39.52 42.26 -20.05
C ASP A 621 40.81 42.73 -20.75
N THR A 622 40.67 43.71 -21.63
CA THR A 622 41.75 44.28 -22.47
C THR A 622 42.25 45.64 -21.96
N GLY A 623 41.78 46.12 -20.81
CA GLY A 623 42.29 47.31 -20.10
C GLY A 623 41.39 48.55 -20.13
N ALA A 624 41.86 49.66 -19.56
CA ALA A 624 41.08 50.90 -19.38
C ALA A 624 40.75 51.61 -20.71
N ALA A 625 39.54 52.17 -20.80
CA ALA A 625 39.09 53.00 -21.92
C ALA A 625 39.59 54.44 -21.74
N SER A 626 40.62 54.84 -22.51
CA SER A 626 41.04 56.24 -22.62
C SER A 626 40.07 57.00 -23.54
N GLY A 627 39.48 58.09 -23.03
CA GLY A 627 38.40 58.83 -23.68
C GLY A 627 38.80 59.59 -24.94
N ASP A 628 37.85 59.67 -25.89
CA ASP A 628 37.81 60.69 -26.93
C ASP A 628 36.37 60.99 -27.39
N ARG A 629 36.11 62.26 -27.73
CA ARG A 629 34.81 63.00 -27.84
C ARG A 629 34.03 62.81 -29.15
N ALA A 630 32.70 63.08 -29.14
CA ALA A 630 31.92 63.92 -30.09
C ALA A 630 30.41 64.10 -29.61
N PRO A 631 29.51 64.91 -30.23
CA PRO A 631 29.12 66.29 -29.86
C PRO A 631 27.59 66.57 -29.65
N ASP A 632 27.27 67.80 -29.20
CA ASP A 632 25.94 68.45 -29.00
C ASP A 632 25.04 68.59 -30.27
N VAL A 633 23.70 68.73 -30.10
CA VAL A 633 22.78 69.79 -30.64
C VAL A 633 21.25 69.50 -30.44
N LEU A 634 20.61 70.31 -29.56
CA LEU A 634 19.33 71.09 -29.57
C LEU A 634 17.87 70.54 -29.80
N ASP A 635 16.96 71.20 -29.05
CA ASP A 635 15.49 71.16 -28.78
C ASP A 635 14.46 71.50 -29.91
N GLY A 636 13.17 71.09 -29.75
CA GLY A 636 11.96 71.86 -30.18
C GLY A 636 10.63 71.15 -30.59
N ASP A 637 9.52 71.43 -29.87
CA ASP A 637 8.08 71.02 -29.98
C ASP A 637 7.20 71.64 -31.11
N VAL A 638 6.26 70.90 -31.76
CA VAL A 638 5.07 71.44 -32.53
C VAL A 638 3.80 70.52 -32.51
N ALA A 639 3.60 69.63 -31.53
CA ALA A 639 2.43 68.72 -31.49
C ALA A 639 1.10 69.36 -30.98
N SER A 640 1.06 70.67 -30.69
CA SER A 640 0.02 71.26 -29.82
C SER A 640 -1.01 72.17 -30.50
N ILE A 641 -0.90 72.49 -31.80
CA ILE A 641 -1.75 73.51 -32.46
C ILE A 641 -2.94 72.92 -33.25
N GLU A 642 -2.89 71.67 -33.72
CA GLU A 642 -3.97 71.09 -34.55
C GLU A 642 -5.19 70.58 -33.75
N ARG A 643 -5.01 70.16 -32.49
CA ARG A 643 -6.07 69.50 -31.70
C ARG A 643 -7.15 70.45 -31.16
N ILE A 644 -6.85 71.74 -31.00
CA ILE A 644 -7.75 72.72 -30.35
C ILE A 644 -8.90 73.16 -31.28
N ARG A 645 -8.69 73.24 -32.59
CA ARG A 645 -9.71 73.75 -33.54
C ARG A 645 -10.90 72.80 -33.76
N GLN A 646 -10.77 71.52 -33.45
CA GLN A 646 -11.81 70.53 -33.76
C GLN A 646 -12.94 70.48 -32.72
N LEU A 647 -12.69 70.88 -31.47
CA LEU A 647 -13.65 70.77 -30.35
C LEU A 647 -14.65 71.94 -30.24
N GLU A 648 -14.31 73.13 -30.70
CA GLU A 648 -15.20 74.30 -30.57
C GLU A 648 -16.43 74.25 -31.48
N SER A 649 -16.38 73.49 -32.57
CA SER A 649 -17.48 73.40 -33.54
C SER A 649 -18.66 72.54 -33.06
N GLU A 650 -18.44 71.52 -32.22
CA GLU A 650 -19.51 70.59 -31.82
C GLU A 650 -20.45 71.19 -30.77
N LEU A 651 -19.94 72.00 -29.85
CA LEU A 651 -20.68 72.50 -28.69
C LEU A 651 -21.87 73.41 -29.06
N ARG A 652 -21.75 74.14 -30.17
CA ARG A 652 -22.72 75.18 -30.55
C ARG A 652 -24.04 74.60 -31.08
N THR A 653 -24.01 73.43 -31.72
CA THR A 653 -25.19 72.77 -32.31
C THR A 653 -26.14 72.14 -31.30
N THR A 654 -25.66 71.75 -30.12
CA THR A 654 -26.46 71.07 -29.10
C THR A 654 -27.39 72.00 -28.31
N GLN A 655 -27.02 73.27 -28.12
CA GLN A 655 -27.80 74.19 -27.28
C GLN A 655 -29.13 74.60 -27.91
N ASP A 656 -29.18 74.76 -29.23
CA ASP A 656 -30.40 75.20 -29.93
C ASP A 656 -31.53 74.14 -29.94
N ARG A 657 -31.20 72.85 -29.80
CA ARG A 657 -32.21 71.78 -29.74
C ARG A 657 -32.99 71.74 -28.43
N LEU A 658 -32.38 72.13 -27.31
CA LEU A 658 -32.98 71.93 -25.99
C LEU A 658 -34.12 72.93 -25.69
N SER A 659 -34.03 74.14 -26.23
CA SER A 659 -34.94 75.25 -25.91
C SER A 659 -36.32 75.11 -26.57
N SER A 660 -36.43 74.41 -27.70
CA SER A 660 -37.72 74.18 -28.38
C SER A 660 -38.59 73.13 -27.69
N SER A 661 -38.00 72.06 -27.16
CA SER A 661 -38.74 70.96 -26.51
C SER A 661 -39.47 71.39 -25.23
N ARG A 662 -38.92 72.36 -24.50
CA ARG A 662 -39.49 72.78 -23.20
C ARG A 662 -40.86 73.45 -23.32
N ARG A 663 -41.13 74.20 -24.40
CA ARG A 663 -42.40 74.93 -24.56
C ARG A 663 -43.59 74.01 -24.86
N GLU A 664 -43.35 72.88 -25.50
CA GLU A 664 -44.40 71.93 -25.88
C GLU A 664 -44.93 71.17 -24.65
N HIS A 665 -44.06 70.90 -23.68
CA HIS A 665 -44.42 70.23 -22.43
C HIS A 665 -45.38 71.04 -21.54
N GLU A 666 -45.21 72.37 -21.48
CA GLU A 666 -46.06 73.20 -20.61
C GLU A 666 -47.52 73.21 -21.07
N ARG A 667 -47.78 73.12 -22.37
CA ARG A 667 -49.14 73.09 -22.93
C ARG A 667 -49.88 71.79 -22.63
N SER A 668 -49.21 70.64 -22.75
CA SER A 668 -49.81 69.32 -22.51
C SER A 668 -50.25 69.13 -21.04
N ASN A 669 -49.51 69.70 -20.09
CA ASN A 669 -49.84 69.58 -18.67
C ASN A 669 -51.15 70.27 -18.27
N GLN A 670 -51.56 71.31 -18.99
CA GLN A 670 -52.76 72.07 -18.64
C GLN A 670 -54.04 71.36 -19.09
N GLU A 671 -54.00 70.68 -20.25
CA GLU A 671 -55.10 69.85 -20.75
C GLU A 671 -55.30 68.60 -19.89
N LEU A 672 -54.22 68.00 -19.37
CA LEU A 672 -54.27 66.84 -18.49
C LEU A 672 -55.03 67.09 -17.17
N ARG A 673 -55.00 68.31 -16.63
CA ARG A 673 -55.68 68.60 -15.36
C ARG A 673 -57.20 68.57 -15.47
N VAL A 674 -57.75 69.10 -16.56
CA VAL A 674 -59.20 69.18 -16.76
C VAL A 674 -59.80 67.78 -16.96
N ALA A 675 -59.13 66.94 -17.74
CA ALA A 675 -59.55 65.54 -17.93
C ALA A 675 -59.55 64.76 -16.60
N ASN A 676 -58.67 65.12 -15.66
CA ASN A 676 -58.56 64.42 -14.39
C ASN A 676 -59.75 64.70 -13.46
N GLU A 677 -60.30 65.92 -13.47
CA GLU A 677 -61.47 66.27 -12.64
C GLU A 677 -62.75 65.55 -13.11
N GLU A 678 -62.99 65.45 -14.42
CA GLU A 678 -64.15 64.71 -14.94
C GLU A 678 -64.03 63.19 -14.67
N LEU A 679 -62.82 62.63 -14.81
CA LEU A 679 -62.56 61.23 -14.46
C LEU A 679 -62.80 60.94 -12.98
N GLN A 680 -62.57 61.91 -12.11
CA GLN A 680 -62.78 61.73 -10.67
C GLN A 680 -64.26 61.63 -10.32
N SER A 681 -65.13 62.42 -10.97
CA SER A 681 -66.58 62.32 -10.78
C SER A 681 -67.16 60.99 -11.29
N ILE A 682 -66.69 60.51 -12.44
CA ILE A 682 -67.14 59.23 -13.01
C ILE A 682 -66.69 58.06 -12.11
N ASN A 683 -65.49 58.13 -11.52
CA ASN A 683 -65.01 57.11 -10.59
C ASN A 683 -65.89 56.96 -9.35
N GLU A 684 -66.43 58.04 -8.81
CA GLU A 684 -67.27 57.98 -7.61
C GLU A 684 -68.59 57.22 -7.88
N GLU A 685 -69.21 57.46 -9.04
CA GLU A 685 -70.43 56.77 -9.46
C GLU A 685 -70.16 55.28 -9.80
N TYR A 686 -69.00 55.00 -10.42
CA TYR A 686 -68.53 53.63 -10.64
C TYR A 686 -68.28 52.87 -9.33
N ARG A 687 -67.72 53.51 -8.30
CA ARG A 687 -67.52 52.84 -6.99
C ARG A 687 -68.82 52.40 -6.35
N SER A 688 -69.85 53.25 -6.41
CA SER A 688 -71.18 52.93 -5.86
C SER A 688 -71.81 51.71 -6.55
N THR A 689 -71.78 51.67 -7.89
CA THR A 689 -72.32 50.53 -8.65
C THR A 689 -71.49 49.26 -8.51
N ALA A 690 -70.18 49.40 -8.29
CA ALA A 690 -69.29 48.27 -8.00
C ALA A 690 -69.60 47.64 -6.63
N GLU A 691 -69.89 48.44 -5.60
CA GLU A 691 -70.23 47.93 -4.25
C GLU A 691 -71.53 47.10 -4.26
N GLU A 692 -72.56 47.56 -4.98
CA GLU A 692 -73.81 46.76 -5.13
C GLU A 692 -73.56 45.45 -5.90
N LEU A 693 -72.72 45.46 -6.95
CA LEU A 693 -72.34 44.25 -7.69
C LEU A 693 -71.52 43.28 -6.84
N GLU A 694 -70.66 43.79 -5.97
CA GLU A 694 -69.83 42.98 -5.09
C GLU A 694 -70.69 42.19 -4.10
N THR A 695 -71.70 42.82 -3.50
CA THR A 695 -72.64 42.12 -2.61
C THR A 695 -73.44 41.02 -3.32
N SER A 696 -73.93 41.27 -4.54
CA SER A 696 -74.66 40.24 -5.31
C SER A 696 -73.76 39.08 -5.74
N LYS A 697 -72.47 39.36 -6.00
CA LYS A 697 -71.47 38.34 -6.29
C LYS A 697 -71.20 37.45 -5.07
N GLU A 698 -71.12 38.01 -3.87
CA GLU A 698 -70.88 37.24 -2.63
C GLU A 698 -71.99 36.21 -2.37
N GLU A 699 -73.26 36.58 -2.57
CA GLU A 699 -74.39 35.65 -2.41
C GLU A 699 -74.34 34.48 -3.41
N LEU A 700 -74.03 34.76 -4.68
CA LEU A 700 -73.89 33.72 -5.70
C LEU A 700 -72.68 32.82 -5.45
N GLN A 701 -71.59 33.39 -4.94
CA GLN A 701 -70.38 32.63 -4.64
C GLN A 701 -70.62 31.63 -3.51
N SER A 702 -71.37 32.02 -2.47
CA SER A 702 -71.78 31.13 -1.37
C SER A 702 -72.59 29.92 -1.84
N ILE A 703 -73.59 30.12 -2.71
CA ILE A 703 -74.40 29.01 -3.27
C ILE A 703 -73.54 28.05 -4.12
N ASN A 704 -72.59 28.60 -4.87
CA ASN A 704 -71.74 27.80 -5.73
C ASN A 704 -70.74 26.95 -4.93
N GLU A 705 -70.28 27.45 -3.78
CA GLU A 705 -69.43 26.70 -2.84
C GLU A 705 -70.17 25.50 -2.24
N GLU A 706 -71.44 25.66 -1.88
CA GLU A 706 -72.26 24.56 -1.33
C GLU A 706 -72.51 23.46 -2.38
N LEU A 707 -72.82 23.85 -3.62
CA LEU A 707 -73.04 22.93 -4.74
C LEU A 707 -71.77 22.18 -5.17
N SER A 708 -70.63 22.86 -5.14
CA SER A 708 -69.33 22.25 -5.42
C SER A 708 -68.98 21.16 -4.39
N THR A 709 -69.29 21.42 -3.12
CA THR A 709 -69.03 20.48 -2.01
C THR A 709 -69.82 19.18 -2.18
N VAL A 710 -71.12 19.26 -2.47
CA VAL A 710 -71.97 18.07 -2.69
C VAL A 710 -71.53 17.27 -3.92
N ASN A 711 -71.15 17.96 -5.01
CA ASN A 711 -70.65 17.29 -6.20
C ASN A 711 -69.31 16.57 -5.94
N SER A 712 -68.44 17.13 -5.09
CA SER A 712 -67.21 16.46 -4.68
C SER A 712 -67.51 15.17 -3.91
N GLU A 713 -68.41 15.21 -2.93
CA GLU A 713 -68.75 14.05 -2.10
C GLU A 713 -69.35 12.89 -2.93
N LEU A 714 -70.15 13.22 -3.94
CA LEU A 714 -70.75 12.21 -4.83
C LEU A 714 -69.73 11.61 -5.80
N LYS A 715 -68.75 12.41 -6.22
CA LYS A 715 -67.63 11.95 -7.05
C LYS A 715 -66.73 11.00 -6.27
N ASP A 716 -66.41 11.34 -5.02
CA ASP A 716 -65.60 10.51 -4.14
C ASP A 716 -66.23 9.11 -3.94
N LYS A 717 -67.56 9.05 -3.75
CA LYS A 717 -68.31 7.78 -3.65
C LYS A 717 -68.24 6.91 -4.92
N LEU A 718 -68.25 7.53 -6.09
CA LEU A 718 -68.14 6.80 -7.37
C LEU A 718 -66.72 6.28 -7.57
N ASP A 719 -65.73 7.10 -7.22
CA ASP A 719 -64.31 6.74 -7.30
C ASP A 719 -63.98 5.59 -6.33
N ASP A 720 -64.55 5.58 -5.11
CA ASP A 720 -64.42 4.48 -4.14
C ASP A 720 -64.90 3.12 -4.70
N VAL A 721 -66.07 3.11 -5.36
CA VAL A 721 -66.66 1.88 -5.93
C VAL A 721 -65.87 1.43 -7.16
N ALA A 722 -65.45 2.37 -8.01
CA ALA A 722 -64.61 2.07 -9.16
C ALA A 722 -63.25 1.51 -8.73
N SER A 723 -62.63 2.07 -7.68
CA SER A 723 -61.39 1.54 -7.10
C SER A 723 -61.60 0.13 -6.55
N ALA A 724 -62.63 -0.11 -5.75
CA ALA A 724 -62.88 -1.44 -5.18
C ALA A 724 -63.11 -2.51 -6.26
N HIS A 725 -63.79 -2.16 -7.35
CA HIS A 725 -63.98 -3.06 -8.48
C HIS A 725 -62.67 -3.31 -9.25
N SER A 726 -61.89 -2.25 -9.51
CA SER A 726 -60.57 -2.34 -10.12
C SER A 726 -59.62 -3.20 -9.28
N ASP A 727 -59.61 -3.02 -7.96
CA ASP A 727 -58.79 -3.76 -7.02
C ASP A 727 -59.15 -5.25 -7.03
N LEU A 728 -60.44 -5.60 -7.03
CA LEU A 728 -60.88 -6.99 -7.17
C LEU A 728 -60.44 -7.61 -8.50
N GLN A 729 -60.58 -6.88 -9.61
CA GLN A 729 -60.16 -7.36 -10.92
C GLN A 729 -58.64 -7.53 -11.00
N ASN A 730 -57.88 -6.60 -10.43
CA ASN A 730 -56.43 -6.65 -10.33
C ASN A 730 -55.97 -7.81 -9.45
N LEU A 731 -56.66 -8.10 -8.34
CA LEU A 731 -56.34 -9.22 -7.45
C LEU A 731 -56.60 -10.58 -8.14
N ILE A 732 -57.70 -10.69 -8.89
CA ILE A 732 -58.02 -11.89 -9.69
C ILE A 732 -57.00 -12.07 -10.83
N ASN A 733 -56.55 -10.99 -11.47
CA ASN A 733 -55.55 -11.06 -12.54
C ASN A 733 -54.12 -11.26 -12.02
N ALA A 734 -53.79 -10.76 -10.82
CA ALA A 734 -52.47 -10.89 -10.21
C ALA A 734 -52.24 -12.24 -9.54
N THR A 735 -53.31 -12.93 -9.14
CA THR A 735 -53.21 -14.32 -8.73
C THR A 735 -53.12 -15.16 -10.01
N ASP A 736 -51.91 -15.62 -10.37
CA ASP A 736 -51.59 -16.51 -11.51
C ASP A 736 -52.30 -17.90 -11.45
N ILE A 737 -53.43 -17.97 -10.75
CA ILE A 737 -54.29 -19.13 -10.58
C ILE A 737 -55.29 -19.13 -11.73
N GLY A 738 -55.17 -20.12 -12.62
CA GLY A 738 -56.18 -20.38 -13.63
C GLY A 738 -57.48 -20.79 -12.95
N THR A 739 -58.50 -19.94 -12.95
CA THR A 739 -59.81 -20.24 -12.36
C THR A 739 -60.91 -20.17 -13.42
N LEU A 740 -61.70 -21.22 -13.52
CA LEU A 740 -62.80 -21.35 -14.47
C LEU A 740 -64.12 -21.59 -13.71
N PHE A 741 -65.07 -20.69 -13.90
CA PHE A 741 -66.42 -20.81 -13.34
C PHE A 741 -67.35 -21.38 -14.41
N LEU A 742 -67.96 -22.52 -14.11
CA LEU A 742 -68.90 -23.19 -14.98
C LEU A 742 -70.28 -23.23 -14.33
N ASP A 743 -71.36 -23.10 -15.10
CA ASP A 743 -72.73 -23.28 -14.63
C ASP A 743 -73.10 -24.78 -14.46
N ALA A 744 -74.33 -25.05 -13.99
CA ALA A 744 -74.85 -26.41 -13.81
C ALA A 744 -74.94 -27.26 -15.11
N LYS A 745 -74.83 -26.63 -16.29
CA LYS A 745 -74.76 -27.28 -17.61
C LYS A 745 -73.34 -27.26 -18.19
N LEU A 746 -72.34 -26.96 -17.35
CA LEU A 746 -70.92 -26.83 -17.69
C LEU A 746 -70.62 -25.75 -18.75
N ARG A 747 -71.41 -24.67 -18.78
CA ARG A 747 -71.14 -23.48 -19.62
C ARG A 747 -70.29 -22.47 -18.87
N ILE A 748 -69.38 -21.83 -19.58
CA ILE A 748 -68.44 -20.85 -19.00
C ILE A 748 -69.23 -19.62 -18.52
N LYS A 749 -69.13 -19.28 -17.23
CA LYS A 749 -69.69 -18.05 -16.64
C LYS A 749 -68.66 -16.94 -16.51
N MET A 750 -67.45 -17.32 -16.12
CA MET A 750 -66.32 -16.41 -15.91
C MET A 750 -65.03 -17.23 -16.00
N LEU A 751 -63.97 -16.63 -16.50
CA LEU A 751 -62.64 -17.24 -16.59
C LEU A 751 -61.59 -16.21 -16.17
N THR A 752 -60.47 -16.67 -15.63
CA THR A 752 -59.30 -15.82 -15.43
C THR A 752 -58.35 -15.94 -16.63
N PRO A 753 -57.55 -14.91 -16.95
CA PRO A 753 -56.63 -14.93 -18.08
C PRO A 753 -55.66 -16.12 -18.08
N ALA A 754 -55.26 -16.60 -16.88
CA ALA A 754 -54.39 -17.75 -16.73
C ALA A 754 -55.00 -19.08 -17.27
N VAL A 755 -56.34 -19.17 -17.39
CA VAL A 755 -57.03 -20.33 -17.97
C VAL A 755 -56.90 -20.40 -19.49
N GLU A 756 -56.77 -19.26 -20.18
CA GLU A 756 -56.66 -19.19 -21.64
C GLU A 756 -55.41 -19.94 -22.16
N GLN A 757 -54.37 -20.05 -21.32
CA GLN A 757 -53.16 -20.78 -21.66
C GLN A 757 -53.31 -22.30 -21.52
N LEU A 758 -54.26 -22.76 -20.69
CA LEU A 758 -54.52 -24.17 -20.36
C LEU A 758 -55.65 -24.77 -21.19
N PHE A 759 -56.71 -24.00 -21.40
CA PHE A 759 -57.88 -24.30 -22.23
C PHE A 759 -57.92 -23.29 -23.37
N SER A 760 -58.14 -23.73 -24.60
CA SER A 760 -58.22 -22.84 -25.78
C SER A 760 -59.52 -22.03 -25.81
N VAL A 761 -59.77 -21.22 -24.78
CA VAL A 761 -60.96 -20.39 -24.53
C VAL A 761 -60.58 -18.93 -24.41
N THR A 762 -61.50 -18.03 -24.74
CA THR A 762 -61.35 -16.58 -24.60
C THR A 762 -62.54 -15.96 -23.88
N ASP A 763 -62.44 -14.71 -23.43
CA ASP A 763 -63.54 -14.00 -22.75
C ASP A 763 -64.81 -13.85 -23.64
N SER A 764 -64.66 -13.97 -24.96
CA SER A 764 -65.79 -13.99 -25.91
C SER A 764 -66.57 -15.31 -25.94
N ASP A 765 -66.07 -16.36 -25.30
CA ASP A 765 -66.67 -17.70 -25.26
C ASP A 765 -67.58 -17.93 -24.03
N VAL A 766 -67.77 -16.92 -23.19
CA VAL A 766 -68.70 -16.95 -22.06
C VAL A 766 -70.11 -17.36 -22.55
N GLY A 767 -70.70 -18.35 -21.88
CA GLY A 767 -71.99 -18.96 -22.22
C GLY A 767 -71.92 -20.24 -23.06
N ARG A 768 -70.74 -20.63 -23.56
CA ARG A 768 -70.52 -21.87 -24.32
C ARG A 768 -70.13 -23.06 -23.41
N PRO A 769 -70.46 -24.31 -23.76
CA PRO A 769 -70.05 -25.50 -23.00
C PRO A 769 -68.53 -25.69 -23.02
N ILE A 770 -67.90 -26.01 -21.87
CA ILE A 770 -66.44 -26.23 -21.80
C ILE A 770 -65.97 -27.45 -22.60
N THR A 771 -66.87 -28.42 -22.85
CA THR A 771 -66.60 -29.63 -23.64
C THR A 771 -66.31 -29.36 -25.11
N ASP A 772 -66.64 -28.17 -25.61
CA ASP A 772 -66.42 -27.78 -27.00
C ASP A 772 -64.97 -27.34 -27.27
N PHE A 773 -64.13 -27.24 -26.21
CA PHE A 773 -62.77 -26.70 -26.28
C PHE A 773 -61.72 -27.74 -25.90
N THR A 774 -60.59 -27.73 -26.60
CA THR A 774 -59.44 -28.59 -26.30
C THR A 774 -58.56 -27.99 -25.19
N HIS A 775 -57.90 -28.85 -24.41
CA HIS A 775 -56.97 -28.45 -23.35
C HIS A 775 -55.58 -29.07 -23.48
N LYS A 776 -54.58 -28.41 -22.87
CA LYS A 776 -53.17 -28.83 -22.87
C LYS A 776 -52.80 -29.77 -21.71
N LEU A 777 -53.76 -30.14 -20.87
CA LEU A 777 -53.56 -31.14 -19.81
C LEU A 777 -53.31 -32.52 -20.44
N ALA A 778 -52.40 -33.31 -19.88
CA ALA A 778 -52.22 -34.73 -20.20
C ALA A 778 -53.27 -35.63 -19.51
N HIS A 779 -54.34 -35.01 -18.99
CA HIS A 779 -55.44 -35.63 -18.25
C HIS A 779 -56.77 -35.31 -18.94
N ASP A 780 -57.40 -36.30 -19.57
CA ASP A 780 -58.63 -36.12 -20.37
C ASP A 780 -59.93 -36.26 -19.54
N GLY A 781 -59.83 -36.32 -18.21
CA GLY A 781 -60.95 -36.62 -17.29
C GLY A 781 -61.74 -35.42 -16.77
N VAL A 782 -61.34 -34.18 -17.08
CA VAL A 782 -61.78 -32.96 -16.37
C VAL A 782 -63.31 -32.76 -16.37
N ALA A 783 -63.97 -32.96 -17.51
CA ALA A 783 -65.43 -32.80 -17.61
C ALA A 783 -66.20 -33.85 -16.77
N ARG A 784 -65.72 -35.10 -16.72
CA ARG A 784 -66.34 -36.16 -15.92
C ARG A 784 -66.18 -35.90 -14.42
N GLU A 785 -65.04 -35.36 -14.01
CA GLU A 785 -64.78 -34.95 -12.63
C GLU A 785 -65.64 -33.75 -12.23
N ALA A 786 -65.82 -32.76 -13.10
CA ALA A 786 -66.71 -31.62 -12.89
C ALA A 786 -68.17 -32.06 -12.71
N GLU A 787 -68.67 -32.98 -13.54
CA GLU A 787 -70.00 -33.56 -13.35
C GLU A 787 -70.12 -34.36 -12.06
N LYS A 788 -69.06 -35.08 -11.67
CA LYS A 788 -69.04 -35.84 -10.42
C LYS A 788 -69.12 -34.92 -9.21
N VAL A 789 -68.39 -33.79 -9.22
CA VAL A 789 -68.46 -32.76 -8.15
C VAL A 789 -69.86 -32.14 -8.08
N LEU A 790 -70.52 -31.91 -9.22
CA LEU A 790 -71.90 -31.39 -9.24
C LEU A 790 -72.94 -32.40 -8.72
N ARG A 791 -72.73 -33.71 -8.92
CA ARG A 791 -73.62 -34.76 -8.41
C ARG A 791 -73.39 -35.07 -6.94
N ASP A 792 -72.14 -35.26 -6.56
CA ASP A 792 -71.76 -35.77 -5.23
C ASP A 792 -71.51 -34.63 -4.23
N LEU A 793 -71.31 -33.40 -4.71
CA LEU A 793 -70.96 -32.20 -3.94
C LEU A 793 -69.66 -32.32 -3.12
N VAL A 794 -68.81 -33.27 -3.47
CA VAL A 794 -67.50 -33.50 -2.85
C VAL A 794 -66.40 -32.87 -3.71
N PRO A 795 -65.56 -31.98 -3.15
CA PRO A 795 -64.40 -31.44 -3.86
C PRO A 795 -63.42 -32.53 -4.31
N ILE A 796 -62.82 -32.33 -5.48
CA ILE A 796 -61.77 -33.22 -6.01
C ILE A 796 -60.47 -32.42 -6.12
N GLU A 797 -59.36 -32.99 -5.64
CA GLU A 797 -58.01 -32.45 -5.81
C GLU A 797 -57.12 -33.51 -6.48
N SER A 798 -56.39 -33.13 -7.52
CA SER A 798 -55.55 -34.05 -8.31
C SER A 798 -54.35 -33.33 -8.94
N GLU A 799 -53.17 -33.93 -8.84
CA GLU A 799 -51.98 -33.45 -9.54
C GLU A 799 -52.02 -33.89 -11.00
N VAL A 800 -51.93 -32.93 -11.91
CA VAL A 800 -52.03 -33.16 -13.35
C VAL A 800 -50.83 -32.55 -14.07
N GLU A 801 -50.25 -33.33 -14.97
CA GLU A 801 -49.16 -32.88 -15.82
C GLU A 801 -49.73 -32.25 -17.11
N THR A 802 -49.11 -31.18 -17.58
CA THR A 802 -49.40 -30.58 -18.89
C THR A 802 -48.56 -31.27 -19.97
N LYS A 803 -49.01 -31.23 -21.22
CA LYS A 803 -48.25 -31.74 -22.37
C LYS A 803 -46.88 -31.06 -22.56
N ASP A 804 -46.71 -29.89 -21.96
CA ASP A 804 -45.47 -29.10 -21.97
C ASP A 804 -44.55 -29.42 -20.77
N GLY A 805 -44.86 -30.42 -19.93
CA GLY A 805 -44.04 -30.89 -18.81
C GLY A 805 -44.17 -30.11 -17.49
N ARG A 806 -45.11 -29.16 -17.38
CA ARG A 806 -45.44 -28.47 -16.12
C ARG A 806 -46.39 -29.30 -15.26
N TRP A 807 -46.23 -29.24 -13.95
CA TRP A 807 -47.07 -29.92 -12.96
C TRP A 807 -48.04 -28.93 -12.30
N LEU A 808 -49.33 -29.20 -12.40
CA LEU A 808 -50.39 -28.36 -11.87
C LEU A 808 -51.19 -29.12 -10.80
N MET A 809 -51.54 -28.44 -9.72
CA MET A 809 -52.56 -28.89 -8.78
C MET A 809 -53.93 -28.43 -9.30
N MET A 810 -54.76 -29.37 -9.74
CA MET A 810 -56.14 -29.11 -10.14
C MET A 810 -57.09 -29.32 -8.97
N ARG A 811 -57.99 -28.37 -8.73
CA ARG A 811 -59.03 -28.45 -7.70
C ARG A 811 -60.39 -28.10 -8.26
N LEU A 812 -61.40 -28.92 -7.96
CA LEU A 812 -62.77 -28.72 -8.39
C LEU A 812 -63.68 -28.59 -7.17
N ARG A 813 -64.48 -27.52 -7.10
CA ARG A 813 -65.38 -27.21 -5.98
C ARG A 813 -66.76 -26.74 -6.46
N PRO A 814 -67.86 -27.07 -5.77
CA PRO A 814 -69.18 -26.54 -6.12
C PRO A 814 -69.26 -25.02 -5.87
N TYR A 815 -69.81 -24.28 -6.83
CA TYR A 815 -70.05 -22.84 -6.76
C TYR A 815 -71.41 -22.54 -6.12
N ARG A 816 -71.42 -21.79 -5.02
CA ARG A 816 -72.62 -21.42 -4.27
C ARG A 816 -72.83 -19.91 -4.27
N THR A 817 -74.09 -19.48 -4.40
CA THR A 817 -74.48 -18.07 -4.28
C THR A 817 -74.64 -17.65 -2.83
N VAL A 818 -74.84 -16.34 -2.61
CA VAL A 818 -75.11 -15.74 -1.27
C VAL A 818 -76.38 -16.33 -0.63
N ASP A 819 -77.32 -16.82 -1.44
CA ASP A 819 -78.54 -17.52 -1.00
C ASP A 819 -78.35 -19.06 -0.84
N ASP A 820 -77.10 -19.54 -0.78
CA ASP A 820 -76.69 -20.96 -0.63
C ASP A 820 -77.23 -21.92 -1.73
N LYS A 821 -77.53 -21.39 -2.93
CA LYS A 821 -77.91 -22.21 -4.09
C LYS A 821 -76.67 -22.60 -4.89
N ILE A 822 -76.57 -23.88 -5.26
CA ILE A 822 -75.50 -24.38 -6.14
C ILE A 822 -75.82 -23.99 -7.57
N GLU A 823 -75.02 -23.08 -8.13
CA GLU A 823 -75.20 -22.59 -9.49
C GLU A 823 -74.23 -23.23 -10.49
N GLY A 824 -73.24 -24.00 -10.02
CA GLY A 824 -72.23 -24.58 -10.88
C GLY A 824 -71.01 -25.13 -10.16
N VAL A 825 -69.86 -25.15 -10.85
CA VAL A 825 -68.58 -25.68 -10.36
C VAL A 825 -67.44 -24.71 -10.71
N VAL A 826 -66.51 -24.53 -9.77
CA VAL A 826 -65.28 -23.76 -9.95
C VAL A 826 -64.11 -24.72 -10.06
N LEU A 827 -63.32 -24.55 -11.10
CA LEU A 827 -62.06 -25.26 -11.29
C LEU A 827 -60.92 -24.28 -11.05
N SER A 828 -59.93 -24.65 -10.25
CA SER A 828 -58.69 -23.89 -10.08
C SER A 828 -57.45 -24.73 -10.38
N PHE A 829 -56.48 -24.10 -11.03
CA PHE A 829 -55.20 -24.67 -11.43
C PHE A 829 -54.07 -23.85 -10.80
N VAL A 830 -53.22 -24.50 -10.00
CA VAL A 830 -52.06 -23.88 -9.34
C VAL A 830 -50.79 -24.59 -9.79
N ASP A 831 -49.79 -23.85 -10.28
CA ASP A 831 -48.50 -24.43 -10.67
C ASP A 831 -47.70 -24.89 -9.44
N ILE A 832 -47.35 -26.18 -9.39
CA ILE A 832 -46.56 -26.81 -8.32
C ILE A 832 -45.18 -27.28 -8.79
N THR A 833 -44.76 -26.90 -10.00
CA THR A 833 -43.51 -27.35 -10.63
C THR A 833 -42.28 -27.00 -9.79
N VAL A 834 -42.20 -25.77 -9.28
CA VAL A 834 -41.07 -25.30 -8.46
C VAL A 834 -40.99 -26.06 -7.13
N ARG A 835 -42.14 -26.33 -6.50
CA ARG A 835 -42.19 -27.07 -5.23
C ARG A 835 -41.62 -28.48 -5.40
N ARG A 836 -42.02 -29.19 -6.45
CA ARG A 836 -41.52 -30.54 -6.75
C ARG A 836 -40.02 -30.55 -7.05
N GLN A 837 -39.55 -29.62 -7.88
CA GLN A 837 -38.11 -29.49 -8.19
C GLN A 837 -37.29 -29.18 -6.93
N THR A 838 -37.83 -28.41 -5.98
CA THR A 838 -37.13 -28.09 -4.73
C THR A 838 -36.99 -29.32 -3.83
N GLU A 839 -38.01 -30.17 -3.77
CA GLU A 839 -37.98 -31.43 -3.02
C GLU A 839 -36.98 -32.43 -3.60
N GLU A 840 -36.90 -32.55 -4.93
CA GLU A 840 -35.87 -33.36 -5.61
C GLU A 840 -34.46 -32.80 -5.39
N ARG A 841 -34.26 -31.48 -5.51
CA ARG A 841 -32.97 -30.83 -5.21
C ARG A 841 -32.53 -31.03 -3.76
N LEU A 842 -33.47 -31.01 -2.81
CA LEU A 842 -33.18 -31.28 -1.39
C LEU A 842 -32.65 -32.71 -1.21
N ARG A 843 -33.32 -33.69 -1.83
CA ARG A 843 -32.91 -35.10 -1.80
C ARG A 843 -31.54 -35.33 -2.44
N GLU A 844 -31.24 -34.67 -3.55
CA GLU A 844 -29.91 -34.70 -4.17
C GLU A 844 -28.84 -34.04 -3.30
N SER A 845 -29.19 -32.94 -2.62
CA SER A 845 -28.29 -32.25 -1.69
C SER A 845 -27.95 -33.12 -0.47
N GLU A 846 -28.94 -33.79 0.13
CA GLU A 846 -28.71 -34.74 1.24
C GLU A 846 -27.79 -35.90 0.82
N ALA A 847 -28.01 -36.47 -0.37
CA ALA A 847 -27.15 -37.52 -0.91
C ALA A 847 -25.72 -37.03 -1.22
N ARG A 848 -25.55 -35.76 -1.59
CA ARG A 848 -24.23 -35.14 -1.78
C ARG A 848 -23.51 -34.91 -0.46
N TYR A 849 -24.18 -34.35 0.56
CA TYR A 849 -23.58 -34.13 1.88
C TYR A 849 -23.17 -35.44 2.56
N ARG A 850 -24.00 -36.50 2.44
CA ARG A 850 -23.66 -37.82 2.96
C ARG A 850 -22.38 -38.39 2.34
N ARG A 851 -22.20 -38.23 1.02
CA ARG A 851 -20.97 -38.65 0.33
C ARG A 851 -19.74 -37.86 0.78
N LEU A 852 -19.86 -36.55 0.99
CA LEU A 852 -18.77 -35.72 1.51
C LEU A 852 -18.39 -36.12 2.95
N PHE A 853 -19.38 -36.39 3.79
CA PHE A 853 -19.17 -36.85 5.17
C PHE A 853 -18.44 -38.20 5.24
N GLU A 854 -18.81 -39.15 4.36
CA GLU A 854 -18.20 -40.49 4.32
C GLU A 854 -16.80 -40.53 3.68
N SER A 855 -16.49 -39.59 2.77
CA SER A 855 -15.20 -39.55 2.05
C SER A 855 -14.14 -38.63 2.68
N MET A 856 -14.49 -37.92 3.76
CA MET A 856 -13.56 -37.05 4.49
C MET A 856 -12.43 -37.87 5.15
N ASP A 857 -11.19 -37.47 4.94
CA ASP A 857 -10.01 -38.10 5.55
C ASP A 857 -9.75 -37.62 6.98
N GLU A 858 -10.23 -36.43 7.34
CA GLU A 858 -10.25 -35.91 8.70
C GLU A 858 -11.32 -36.62 9.53
N GLY A 859 -11.02 -36.90 10.79
CA GLY A 859 -11.97 -37.45 11.73
C GLY A 859 -12.99 -36.40 12.15
N TYR A 860 -14.27 -36.68 11.95
CA TYR A 860 -15.37 -35.89 12.50
C TYR A 860 -16.10 -36.68 13.57
N ILE A 861 -16.32 -36.05 14.72
CA ILE A 861 -17.10 -36.56 15.84
C ILE A 861 -18.12 -35.51 16.27
N LEU A 862 -19.39 -35.90 16.37
CA LEU A 862 -20.41 -35.17 17.11
C LEU A 862 -20.50 -35.72 18.52
N ALA A 863 -20.37 -34.84 19.52
CA ALA A 863 -20.33 -35.22 20.91
C ALA A 863 -21.28 -34.37 21.78
N GLU A 864 -21.89 -35.00 22.79
CA GLU A 864 -22.70 -34.36 23.83
C GLU A 864 -21.85 -34.15 25.08
N VAL A 865 -21.84 -32.95 25.64
CA VAL A 865 -21.09 -32.66 26.87
C VAL A 865 -21.96 -32.95 28.08
N ILE A 866 -21.45 -33.77 28.99
CA ILE A 866 -22.09 -34.11 30.26
C ILE A 866 -21.51 -33.20 31.33
N ARG A 867 -22.39 -32.45 32.01
CA ARG A 867 -22.03 -31.56 33.12
C ARG A 867 -22.29 -32.24 34.47
N ASP A 868 -21.49 -31.90 35.47
CA ASP A 868 -21.70 -32.30 36.87
C ASP A 868 -22.79 -31.45 37.56
N ASP A 869 -23.10 -31.78 38.82
CA ASP A 869 -24.08 -31.04 39.64
C ASP A 869 -23.68 -29.56 39.89
N ALA A 870 -22.43 -29.19 39.62
CA ALA A 870 -21.92 -27.82 39.70
C ALA A 870 -21.96 -27.09 38.35
N GLY A 871 -22.49 -27.72 37.29
CA GLY A 871 -22.62 -27.15 35.95
C GLY A 871 -21.33 -27.16 35.13
N LYS A 872 -20.28 -27.85 35.58
CA LYS A 872 -19.00 -27.93 34.87
C LYS A 872 -18.94 -29.17 34.00
N ALA A 873 -18.29 -29.08 32.84
CA ALA A 873 -18.07 -30.24 31.97
C ALA A 873 -17.26 -31.32 32.71
N ALA A 874 -17.90 -32.46 32.89
CA ALA A 874 -17.38 -33.63 33.60
C ALA A 874 -16.97 -34.74 32.63
N ASP A 875 -17.72 -34.90 31.54
CA ASP A 875 -17.49 -35.96 30.55
C ASP A 875 -18.08 -35.61 29.19
N VAL A 876 -17.81 -36.44 28.18
CA VAL A 876 -18.24 -36.24 26.81
C VAL A 876 -18.76 -37.56 26.24
N ARG A 877 -19.98 -37.59 25.70
CA ARG A 877 -20.58 -38.77 25.06
C ARG A 877 -20.55 -38.63 23.54
N TYR A 878 -20.05 -39.65 22.84
CA TYR A 878 -19.98 -39.63 21.39
C TYR A 878 -21.30 -40.04 20.74
N LEU A 879 -21.90 -39.15 19.95
CA LEU A 879 -23.21 -39.34 19.32
C LEU A 879 -23.11 -39.85 17.88
N ASP A 880 -22.27 -39.19 17.08
CA ASP A 880 -22.04 -39.58 15.68
C ASP A 880 -20.57 -39.42 15.31
N ALA A 881 -20.10 -40.18 14.33
CA ALA A 881 -18.74 -40.07 13.84
C ALA A 881 -18.60 -40.59 12.42
N ASN A 882 -17.80 -39.90 11.61
CA ASN A 882 -17.49 -40.32 10.26
C ASN A 882 -16.53 -41.53 10.23
N PRO A 883 -16.37 -42.20 9.09
CA PRO A 883 -15.48 -43.36 8.97
C PRO A 883 -14.01 -43.06 9.33
N ALA A 884 -13.50 -41.86 9.01
CA ALA A 884 -12.14 -41.46 9.35
C ALA A 884 -11.90 -41.37 10.86
N ALA A 885 -12.83 -40.80 11.62
CA ALA A 885 -12.73 -40.72 13.09
C ALA A 885 -12.64 -42.11 13.72
N ARG A 886 -13.42 -43.06 13.21
CA ARG A 886 -13.37 -44.46 13.67
C ARG A 886 -12.02 -45.12 13.40
N ARG A 887 -11.39 -44.82 12.26
CA ARG A 887 -10.04 -45.30 11.93
C ARG A 887 -8.96 -44.67 12.83
N LEU A 888 -9.06 -43.37 13.09
CA LEU A 888 -8.05 -42.62 13.86
C LEU A 888 -8.06 -42.95 15.35
N VAL A 889 -9.23 -43.09 15.96
CA VAL A 889 -9.37 -43.43 17.40
C VAL A 889 -9.14 -44.93 17.65
N ASN A 890 -9.31 -45.77 16.62
CA ASN A 890 -9.01 -47.21 16.63
C ASN A 890 -9.62 -48.01 17.79
N THR A 891 -10.75 -47.53 18.34
CA THR A 891 -11.51 -48.15 19.44
C THR A 891 -13.01 -47.91 19.18
N ASP A 892 -13.88 -48.81 19.65
CA ASP A 892 -15.33 -48.59 19.58
C ASP A 892 -15.80 -47.59 20.64
N PHE A 893 -16.00 -46.34 20.22
CA PHE A 893 -16.37 -45.22 21.09
C PHE A 893 -17.83 -44.75 20.91
N MET A 894 -18.54 -45.24 19.90
CA MET A 894 -19.89 -44.75 19.56
C MET A 894 -20.89 -44.99 20.70
N GLY A 895 -21.62 -43.95 21.09
CA GLY A 895 -22.62 -43.99 22.17
C GLY A 895 -22.04 -44.07 23.59
N LYS A 896 -20.71 -44.20 23.74
CA LYS A 896 -20.02 -44.29 25.03
C LYS A 896 -19.54 -42.92 25.49
N ARG A 897 -19.30 -42.78 26.79
CA ARG A 897 -18.62 -41.61 27.35
C ARG A 897 -17.11 -41.75 27.16
N LEU A 898 -16.39 -40.64 27.01
CA LEU A 898 -14.93 -40.62 26.90
C LEU A 898 -14.27 -41.39 28.06
N SER A 899 -14.79 -41.24 29.28
CA SER A 899 -14.33 -42.02 30.45
C SER A 899 -14.51 -43.55 30.32
N ASP A 900 -15.50 -44.01 29.55
CA ASP A 900 -15.82 -45.43 29.35
C ASP A 900 -15.09 -46.03 28.12
N VAL A 901 -14.50 -45.22 27.24
CA VAL A 901 -13.79 -45.68 26.02
C VAL A 901 -12.46 -46.36 26.37
N GLY A 902 -11.91 -46.10 27.55
CA GLY A 902 -10.66 -46.68 28.05
C GLY A 902 -9.43 -45.95 27.53
N GLY A 903 -8.41 -45.81 28.39
CA GLY A 903 -7.21 -45.01 28.14
C GLY A 903 -7.12 -43.80 29.08
N ASP A 904 -5.94 -43.54 29.63
CA ASP A 904 -5.67 -42.38 30.50
C ASP A 904 -5.54 -41.11 29.63
N PHE A 905 -6.66 -40.67 29.05
CA PHE A 905 -6.76 -39.44 28.28
C PHE A 905 -6.56 -38.24 29.20
N GLU A 906 -5.78 -37.27 28.73
CA GLU A 906 -5.47 -36.05 29.43
C GLU A 906 -6.72 -35.19 29.72
N ARG A 907 -6.66 -34.41 30.80
CA ARG A 907 -7.80 -33.60 31.29
C ARG A 907 -8.38 -32.66 30.23
N HIS A 908 -7.56 -32.17 29.30
CA HIS A 908 -8.01 -31.25 28.25
C HIS A 908 -9.06 -31.86 27.32
N TRP A 909 -9.08 -33.18 27.11
CA TRP A 909 -10.10 -33.86 26.30
C TRP A 909 -11.51 -33.78 26.92
N TYR A 910 -11.59 -33.59 28.23
CA TYR A 910 -12.84 -33.42 28.96
C TYR A 910 -13.26 -31.95 29.07
N THR A 911 -12.29 -31.04 29.24
CA THR A 911 -12.58 -29.62 29.51
C THR A 911 -12.81 -28.79 28.26
N LEU A 912 -12.09 -29.06 27.16
CA LEU A 912 -12.16 -28.25 25.93
C LEU A 912 -13.56 -28.24 25.29
N PRO A 913 -14.26 -29.38 25.11
CA PRO A 913 -15.63 -29.36 24.61
C PRO A 913 -16.58 -28.55 25.51
N GLY A 914 -16.39 -28.63 26.83
CA GLY A 914 -17.14 -27.85 27.80
C GLY A 914 -16.91 -26.34 27.69
N GLN A 915 -15.65 -25.94 27.52
CA GLN A 915 -15.26 -24.55 27.33
C GLN A 915 -15.88 -23.98 26.06
N VAL A 916 -15.82 -24.70 24.93
CA VAL A 916 -16.42 -24.28 23.66
C VAL A 916 -17.94 -24.13 23.75
N LEU A 917 -18.63 -24.98 24.52
CA LEU A 917 -20.06 -24.79 24.78
C LEU A 917 -20.37 -23.54 25.61
N ASP A 918 -19.52 -23.26 26.62
CA ASP A 918 -19.69 -22.13 27.53
C ASP A 918 -19.36 -20.79 26.87
N THR A 919 -18.32 -20.74 26.03
CA THR A 919 -17.88 -19.52 25.35
C THR A 919 -18.58 -19.29 24.01
N GLY A 920 -19.01 -20.36 23.34
CA GLY A 920 -19.55 -20.32 21.98
C GLY A 920 -18.50 -20.03 20.90
N THR A 921 -17.23 -19.90 21.27
CA THR A 921 -16.12 -19.64 20.33
C THR A 921 -15.48 -20.95 19.89
N PRO A 922 -15.30 -21.20 18.58
CA PRO A 922 -14.53 -22.35 18.12
C PRO A 922 -13.09 -22.33 18.64
N GLU A 923 -12.58 -23.47 19.09
CA GLU A 923 -11.19 -23.61 19.54
C GLU A 923 -10.42 -24.58 18.66
N HIS A 924 -9.13 -24.29 18.44
CA HIS A 924 -8.20 -25.17 17.76
C HIS A 924 -7.04 -25.52 18.69
N ALA A 925 -6.72 -26.80 18.80
CA ALA A 925 -5.67 -27.28 19.67
C ALA A 925 -4.89 -28.43 19.04
N GLU A 926 -3.57 -28.41 19.21
CA GLU A 926 -2.69 -29.53 18.93
C GLU A 926 -2.47 -30.30 20.21
N LEU A 927 -3.06 -31.50 20.29
CA LEU A 927 -3.15 -32.28 21.52
C LEU A 927 -2.48 -33.62 21.32
N PHE A 928 -1.60 -33.97 22.25
CA PHE A 928 -1.08 -35.33 22.33
C PHE A 928 -2.11 -36.22 23.02
N ALA A 929 -2.39 -37.38 22.45
CA ALA A 929 -3.22 -38.40 23.07
C ALA A 929 -2.34 -39.56 23.52
N LYS A 930 -1.98 -39.58 24.81
CA LYS A 930 -1.18 -40.67 25.41
C LYS A 930 -1.66 -42.08 25.08
N PRO A 931 -2.98 -42.41 25.16
CA PRO A 931 -3.44 -43.77 24.87
C PRO A 931 -3.22 -44.20 23.42
N LEU A 932 -3.12 -43.24 22.50
CA LEU A 932 -2.96 -43.48 21.06
C LEU A 932 -1.52 -43.27 20.57
N ASP A 933 -0.64 -42.75 21.45
CA ASP A 933 0.74 -42.35 21.15
C ASP A 933 0.86 -41.47 19.89
N ARG A 934 -0.06 -40.51 19.76
CA ARG A 934 -0.23 -39.68 18.56
C ARG A 934 -0.55 -38.25 18.92
N TRP A 935 -0.12 -37.35 18.04
CA TRP A 935 -0.54 -35.96 18.06
C TRP A 935 -1.73 -35.74 17.15
N PHE A 936 -2.74 -35.04 17.64
CA PHE A 936 -3.91 -34.64 16.88
C PHE A 936 -4.01 -33.13 16.78
N GLY A 937 -4.19 -32.62 15.57
CA GLY A 937 -4.69 -31.26 15.36
C GLY A 937 -6.20 -31.32 15.37
N ALA A 938 -6.85 -30.75 16.38
CA ALA A 938 -8.29 -30.83 16.59
C ALA A 938 -8.93 -29.44 16.63
N SER A 939 -10.09 -29.30 15.99
CA SER A 939 -10.96 -28.14 16.05
C SER A 939 -12.28 -28.54 16.73
N PHE A 940 -12.70 -27.74 17.69
CA PHE A 940 -13.90 -27.93 18.49
C PHE A 940 -14.84 -26.76 18.20
N SER A 941 -16.10 -27.05 17.86
CA SER A 941 -17.10 -26.03 17.52
C SER A 941 -18.45 -26.34 18.15
N LYS A 942 -19.12 -25.32 18.70
CA LYS A 942 -20.47 -25.44 19.28
C LYS A 942 -21.49 -25.67 18.17
N LEU A 943 -22.28 -26.74 18.28
CA LEU A 943 -23.42 -26.99 17.38
C LEU A 943 -24.73 -26.46 17.97
N ASP A 944 -24.93 -26.68 19.28
CA ASP A 944 -26.04 -26.16 20.08
C ASP A 944 -25.66 -26.15 21.56
N ASP A 945 -26.62 -25.91 22.45
CA ASP A 945 -26.40 -25.74 23.89
C ASP A 945 -25.86 -26.96 24.64
N SER A 946 -25.84 -28.14 24.00
CA SER A 946 -25.38 -29.39 24.61
C SER A 946 -24.37 -30.17 23.77
N ARG A 947 -24.22 -29.83 22.48
CA ARG A 947 -23.44 -30.62 21.52
C ARG A 947 -22.31 -29.82 20.87
N VAL A 948 -21.17 -30.51 20.69
CA VAL A 948 -19.94 -30.01 20.07
C VAL A 948 -19.58 -30.89 18.89
N ALA A 949 -19.20 -30.26 17.78
CA ALA A 949 -18.58 -30.92 16.64
C ALA A 949 -17.05 -30.82 16.76
N ILE A 950 -16.37 -31.96 16.64
CA ILE A 950 -14.93 -32.12 16.77
C ILE A 950 -14.40 -32.64 15.44
N LEU A 951 -13.55 -31.85 14.79
CA LEU A 951 -12.84 -32.20 13.57
C LEU A 951 -11.36 -32.38 13.90
N PHE A 952 -10.75 -33.51 13.57
CA PHE A 952 -9.37 -33.80 13.97
C PHE A 952 -8.61 -34.64 12.95
N GLN A 953 -7.30 -34.42 12.91
CA GLN A 953 -6.37 -35.15 12.04
C GLN A 953 -5.10 -35.55 12.79
N ASP A 954 -4.49 -36.65 12.38
CA ASP A 954 -3.19 -37.10 12.91
C ASP A 954 -2.07 -36.22 12.35
N ILE A 955 -1.36 -35.51 13.23
CA ILE A 955 -0.26 -34.61 12.90
C ILE A 955 1.08 -35.14 13.44
N SER A 956 1.15 -36.41 13.81
CA SER A 956 2.34 -37.02 14.44
C SER A 956 3.58 -36.89 13.56
N ASP A 957 3.45 -37.11 12.24
CA ASP A 957 4.55 -36.99 11.29
C ASP A 957 5.11 -35.56 11.23
N ARG A 958 4.21 -34.57 11.21
CA ARG A 958 4.60 -33.16 11.24
C ARG A 958 5.36 -32.83 12.53
N LYS A 959 4.88 -33.31 13.68
CA LYS A 959 5.54 -33.09 14.99
C LYS A 959 6.91 -33.75 15.08
N ARG A 960 7.08 -34.93 14.49
CA ARG A 960 8.39 -35.60 14.39
C ARG A 960 9.37 -34.78 13.54
N HIS A 961 8.95 -34.30 12.38
CA HIS A 961 9.80 -33.46 11.53
C HIS A 961 10.14 -32.10 12.15
N GLU A 962 9.20 -31.49 12.88
CA GLU A 962 9.46 -30.26 13.65
C GLU A 962 10.57 -30.50 14.69
N ALA A 963 10.47 -31.57 15.48
CA ALA A 963 11.47 -31.92 16.49
C ALA A 963 12.84 -32.28 15.89
N GLU A 964 12.88 -33.05 14.79
CA GLU A 964 14.11 -33.35 14.05
C GLU A 964 14.79 -32.06 13.54
N ARG A 965 14.00 -31.13 13.01
CA ARG A 965 14.52 -29.85 12.50
C ARG A 965 15.09 -28.98 13.61
N GLU A 966 14.41 -28.90 14.75
CA GLU A 966 14.90 -28.13 15.91
C GLU A 966 16.20 -28.73 16.47
N MET A 967 16.30 -30.06 16.53
CA MET A 967 17.51 -30.75 16.94
C MET A 967 18.69 -30.45 16.00
N MET A 968 18.47 -30.54 14.68
CA MET A 968 19.50 -30.23 13.66
C MET A 968 19.96 -28.76 13.75
N MET A 969 19.03 -27.83 13.95
CA MET A 969 19.36 -26.41 14.13
C MET A 969 20.16 -26.17 15.42
N GLY A 970 19.81 -26.85 16.50
CA GLY A 970 20.56 -26.80 17.76
C GLY A 970 22.00 -27.26 17.60
N GLU A 971 22.20 -28.37 16.89
CA GLU A 971 23.53 -28.92 16.62
C GLU A 971 24.36 -28.02 15.69
N LEU A 972 23.75 -27.49 14.62
CA LEU A 972 24.41 -26.56 13.71
C LEU A 972 24.85 -25.29 14.43
N ASN A 973 23.99 -24.71 15.27
CA ASN A 973 24.33 -23.55 16.08
C ASN A 973 25.51 -23.81 17.03
N HIS A 974 25.55 -24.99 17.65
CA HIS A 974 26.68 -25.37 18.49
C HIS A 974 27.98 -25.47 17.68
N ARG A 975 27.92 -26.03 16.47
CA ARG A 975 29.07 -26.18 15.55
C ARG A 975 29.60 -24.82 15.05
N VAL A 976 28.71 -23.90 14.68
CA VAL A 976 29.09 -22.53 14.24
C VAL A 976 29.79 -21.78 15.38
N LYS A 977 29.28 -21.87 16.61
CA LYS A 977 29.91 -21.25 17.79
C LYS A 977 31.33 -21.77 18.03
N ASN A 978 31.54 -23.07 17.92
CA ASN A 978 32.87 -23.67 18.08
C ASN A 978 33.85 -23.17 17.01
N MET A 979 33.43 -23.07 15.75
CA MET A 979 34.29 -22.61 14.66
C MET A 979 34.70 -21.13 14.83
N LEU A 980 33.75 -20.28 15.23
CA LEU A 980 34.02 -18.87 15.51
C LEU A 980 35.01 -18.69 16.67
N ALA A 981 34.94 -19.54 17.70
CA ALA A 981 35.90 -19.53 18.80
C ALA A 981 37.33 -19.87 18.33
N VAL A 982 37.49 -20.84 17.42
CA VAL A 982 38.79 -21.20 16.83
C VAL A 982 39.35 -20.03 16.00
N VAL A 983 38.53 -19.41 15.15
CA VAL A 983 38.95 -18.24 14.35
C VAL A 983 39.34 -17.05 15.23
N GLN A 984 38.59 -16.79 16.30
CA GLN A 984 38.92 -15.76 17.29
C GLN A 984 40.27 -16.04 17.99
N SER A 985 40.56 -17.30 18.30
CA SER A 985 41.86 -17.70 18.86
C SER A 985 43.00 -17.42 17.87
N ILE A 986 42.83 -17.80 16.60
CA ILE A 986 43.81 -17.54 15.53
C ILE A 986 44.08 -16.04 15.39
N ALA A 987 43.03 -15.21 15.35
CA ALA A 987 43.17 -13.76 15.24
C ALA A 987 43.92 -13.17 16.45
N SER A 988 43.52 -13.56 17.66
CA SER A 988 44.09 -13.05 18.92
C SER A 988 45.56 -13.42 19.08
N GLN A 989 45.96 -14.61 18.65
CA GLN A 989 47.34 -15.07 18.76
C GLN A 989 48.23 -14.51 17.64
N THR A 990 47.72 -14.38 16.42
CA THR A 990 48.44 -13.77 15.28
C THR A 990 48.73 -12.29 15.53
N LEU A 991 47.82 -11.58 16.19
CA LEU A 991 47.99 -10.19 16.60
C LEU A 991 49.14 -10.01 17.60
N ARG A 992 49.34 -10.99 18.51
CA ARG A 992 50.44 -10.94 19.51
C ARG A 992 51.82 -11.23 18.94
N SER A 993 51.91 -11.85 17.76
CA SER A 993 53.17 -12.26 17.14
C SER A 993 53.61 -11.40 15.97
N SER A 994 52.72 -10.57 15.43
CA SER A 994 53.00 -9.75 14.23
C SER A 994 53.53 -8.37 14.64
N SER A 995 54.61 -7.93 13.98
CA SER A 995 55.27 -6.65 14.26
C SER A 995 54.62 -5.46 13.56
N ASP A 996 53.87 -5.68 12.48
CA ASP A 996 53.16 -4.67 11.70
C ASP A 996 51.82 -5.19 11.13
N PRO A 997 50.91 -4.29 10.68
CA PRO A 997 49.59 -4.68 10.17
C PRO A 997 49.61 -5.51 8.87
N GLU A 998 50.59 -5.32 7.99
CA GLU A 998 50.66 -6.07 6.72
C GLU A 998 51.07 -7.53 6.96
N ALA A 999 52.06 -7.74 7.83
CA ALA A 999 52.47 -9.06 8.30
C ALA A 999 51.34 -9.79 9.05
N PHE A 1000 50.52 -9.06 9.81
CA PHE A 1000 49.33 -9.63 10.46
C PHE A 1000 48.31 -10.13 9.43
N VAL A 1001 47.94 -9.29 8.44
CA VAL A 1001 46.93 -9.66 7.43
C VAL A 1001 47.37 -10.89 6.65
N SER A 1002 48.63 -10.92 6.18
CA SER A 1002 49.17 -12.07 5.45
C SER A 1002 49.14 -13.35 6.31
N ALA A 1003 49.71 -13.31 7.53
CA ALA A 1003 49.78 -14.49 8.39
C ALA A 1003 48.40 -14.97 8.84
N PHE A 1004 47.44 -14.07 9.06
CA PHE A 1004 46.07 -14.42 9.42
C PHE A 1004 45.33 -15.09 8.26
N GLN A 1005 45.47 -14.54 7.04
CA GLN A 1005 44.85 -15.13 5.84
C GLN A 1005 45.38 -16.53 5.54
N ASP A 1006 46.70 -16.74 5.62
CA ASP A 1006 47.33 -18.04 5.37
C ASP A 1006 46.81 -19.12 6.35
N ARG A 1007 46.66 -18.75 7.63
CA ARG A 1007 46.13 -19.64 8.68
C ARG A 1007 44.64 -19.95 8.53
N VAL A 1008 43.82 -18.96 8.17
CA VAL A 1008 42.40 -19.17 7.90
C VAL A 1008 42.21 -20.07 6.68
N GLN A 1009 43.04 -19.92 5.64
CA GLN A 1009 43.01 -20.82 4.48
C GLN A 1009 43.43 -22.25 4.84
N ALA A 1010 44.43 -22.43 5.71
CA ALA A 1010 44.80 -23.75 6.21
C ALA A 1010 43.64 -24.42 6.97
N LEU A 1011 42.96 -23.67 7.85
CA LEU A 1011 41.76 -24.14 8.55
C LEU A 1011 40.63 -24.49 7.58
N ALA A 1012 40.42 -23.68 6.53
CA ALA A 1012 39.40 -23.92 5.52
C ALA A 1012 39.65 -25.21 4.71
N ARG A 1013 40.90 -25.53 4.39
CA ARG A 1013 41.28 -26.79 3.71
C ARG A 1013 40.94 -28.01 4.57
N THR A 1014 41.29 -27.98 5.85
CA THR A 1014 41.00 -29.05 6.80
C THR A 1014 39.50 -29.19 7.06
N HIS A 1015 38.79 -28.07 7.14
CA HIS A 1015 37.33 -28.07 7.24
C HIS A 1015 36.67 -28.67 5.98
N GLY A 1016 37.23 -28.41 4.79
CA GLY A 1016 36.80 -29.02 3.54
C GLY A 1016 36.92 -30.55 3.55
N LEU A 1017 38.02 -31.10 4.10
CA LEU A 1017 38.20 -32.54 4.27
C LEU A 1017 37.19 -33.15 5.25
N LEU A 1018 37.02 -32.52 6.42
CA LEU A 1018 36.07 -32.98 7.44
C LEU A 1018 34.62 -32.92 6.94
N THR A 1019 34.28 -31.92 6.12
CA THR A 1019 32.94 -31.80 5.54
C THR A 1019 32.64 -32.92 4.53
N LYS A 1020 33.62 -33.32 3.72
CA LYS A 1020 33.47 -34.46 2.78
C LYS A 1020 33.22 -35.77 3.52
N GLU A 1021 33.93 -35.99 4.62
CA GLU A 1021 33.84 -37.20 5.46
C GLU A 1021 32.74 -37.12 6.53
N ARG A 1022 31.76 -36.21 6.40
CA ARG A 1022 30.65 -36.01 7.36
C ARG A 1022 31.11 -35.85 8.82
N TRP A 1023 32.29 -35.28 9.04
CA TRP A 1023 32.90 -35.07 10.36
C TRP A 1023 33.21 -36.35 11.14
N LEU A 1024 33.33 -37.50 10.47
CA LEU A 1024 33.74 -38.76 11.10
C LEU A 1024 35.24 -38.82 11.42
N GLY A 1025 36.03 -37.88 10.89
CA GLY A 1025 37.49 -37.82 11.04
C GLY A 1025 38.18 -37.72 9.67
N THR A 1026 39.51 -37.76 9.66
CA THR A 1026 40.32 -37.74 8.42
C THR A 1026 41.59 -38.55 8.63
N ASP A 1027 42.10 -39.20 7.57
CA ASP A 1027 43.36 -39.94 7.66
C ASP A 1027 44.54 -38.95 7.78
N LEU A 1028 45.51 -39.25 8.64
CA LEU A 1028 46.66 -38.38 8.88
C LEU A 1028 47.50 -38.15 7.62
N ARG A 1029 47.58 -39.13 6.70
CA ARG A 1029 48.28 -38.97 5.42
C ARG A 1029 47.54 -38.01 4.50
N GLU A 1030 46.22 -38.14 4.40
CA GLU A 1030 45.39 -37.23 3.59
C GLU A 1030 45.42 -35.80 4.13
N LEU A 1031 45.38 -35.66 5.47
CA LEU A 1031 45.53 -34.38 6.15
C LEU A 1031 46.89 -33.75 5.86
N ALA A 1032 47.97 -34.54 5.97
CA ALA A 1032 49.33 -34.09 5.68
C ALA A 1032 49.47 -33.65 4.22
N ASP A 1033 48.98 -34.45 3.27
CA ASP A 1033 49.03 -34.13 1.84
C ASP A 1033 48.26 -32.84 1.51
N ALA A 1034 47.06 -32.67 2.06
CA ALA A 1034 46.25 -31.47 1.83
C ALA A 1034 46.85 -30.18 2.43
N VAL A 1035 47.60 -30.30 3.52
CA VAL A 1035 48.25 -29.16 4.18
C VAL A 1035 49.61 -28.85 3.54
N LEU A 1036 50.42 -29.87 3.26
CA LEU A 1036 51.80 -29.75 2.77
C LEU A 1036 51.89 -29.58 1.26
N GLY A 1037 50.97 -30.18 0.50
CA GLY A 1037 50.93 -30.10 -0.96
C GLY A 1037 50.75 -28.66 -1.49
N GLY A 1038 50.26 -27.73 -0.65
CA GLY A 1038 50.17 -26.31 -1.00
C GLY A 1038 51.49 -25.54 -0.93
N PHE A 1039 52.57 -26.14 -0.43
CA PHE A 1039 53.84 -25.47 -0.16
C PHE A 1039 54.99 -25.90 -1.09
N VAL A 1040 54.82 -26.94 -1.91
CA VAL A 1040 55.87 -27.49 -2.77
C VAL A 1040 55.33 -27.84 -4.15
N ASP A 1041 55.99 -27.36 -5.22
CA ASP A 1041 55.71 -27.75 -6.61
C ASP A 1041 56.38 -29.11 -6.91
N GLY A 1042 55.70 -30.21 -6.58
CA GLY A 1042 56.12 -31.59 -6.89
C GLY A 1042 56.27 -32.51 -5.66
N GLN A 1043 55.81 -33.76 -5.78
CA GLN A 1043 55.76 -34.74 -4.68
C GLN A 1043 57.14 -35.27 -4.22
N ASP A 1044 58.22 -35.02 -4.97
CA ASP A 1044 59.52 -35.64 -4.73
C ASP A 1044 60.31 -35.07 -3.53
N ARG A 1045 59.80 -34.02 -2.87
CA ARG A 1045 60.46 -33.37 -1.72
C ARG A 1045 59.78 -33.62 -0.38
N LEU A 1046 58.62 -34.30 -0.39
CA LEU A 1046 57.83 -34.63 0.78
C LEU A 1046 57.75 -36.15 0.93
N VAL A 1047 58.25 -36.68 2.04
CA VAL A 1047 58.23 -38.12 2.32
C VAL A 1047 57.28 -38.40 3.47
N PHE A 1048 56.26 -39.23 3.22
CA PHE A 1048 55.23 -39.61 4.19
C PHE A 1048 55.32 -41.09 4.55
N GLU A 1049 55.73 -41.42 5.77
CA GLU A 1049 55.93 -42.81 6.23
C GLU A 1049 55.14 -43.12 7.51
N GLY A 1050 54.18 -44.03 7.44
CA GLY A 1050 53.41 -44.42 8.62
C GLY A 1050 52.15 -45.21 8.25
N PRO A 1051 51.54 -45.90 9.23
CA PRO A 1051 50.31 -46.66 9.04
C PRO A 1051 49.10 -45.75 8.76
N ALA A 1052 48.00 -46.31 8.25
CA ALA A 1052 46.75 -45.55 8.15
C ALA A 1052 46.22 -45.24 9.55
N VAL A 1053 45.95 -43.96 9.83
CA VAL A 1053 45.55 -43.48 11.16
C VAL A 1053 44.49 -42.41 10.98
N ARG A 1054 43.27 -42.70 11.46
CA ARG A 1054 42.15 -41.77 11.35
C ARG A 1054 42.06 -40.88 12.59
N LEU A 1055 42.22 -39.59 12.37
CA LEU A 1055 42.17 -38.57 13.40
C LEU A 1055 40.74 -38.11 13.67
N SER A 1056 40.41 -37.88 14.94
CA SER A 1056 39.19 -37.20 15.33
C SER A 1056 39.16 -35.77 14.76
N PRO A 1057 37.98 -35.15 14.55
CA PRO A 1057 37.88 -33.83 13.95
C PRO A 1057 38.68 -32.75 14.69
N ASN A 1058 38.70 -32.79 16.02
CA ASN A 1058 39.49 -31.85 16.83
C ASN A 1058 40.99 -32.08 16.63
N ALA A 1059 41.44 -33.35 16.66
CA ALA A 1059 42.85 -33.68 16.43
C ALA A 1059 43.30 -33.29 15.01
N ALA A 1060 42.44 -33.47 14.01
CA ALA A 1060 42.71 -33.09 12.63
C ALA A 1060 42.94 -31.58 12.48
N ILE A 1061 42.15 -30.74 13.14
CA ILE A 1061 42.31 -29.28 13.12
C ILE A 1061 43.63 -28.87 13.78
N THR A 1062 43.91 -29.37 14.98
CA THR A 1062 45.12 -28.99 15.74
C THR A 1062 46.41 -29.48 15.05
N ILE A 1063 46.42 -30.73 14.55
CA ILE A 1063 47.57 -31.29 13.83
C ILE A 1063 47.77 -30.59 12.48
N SER A 1064 46.69 -30.27 11.76
CA SER A 1064 46.77 -29.49 10.52
C SER A 1064 47.47 -28.16 10.72
N MET A 1065 47.09 -27.41 11.75
CA MET A 1065 47.71 -26.13 12.04
C MET A 1065 49.18 -26.29 12.45
N ALA A 1066 49.52 -27.34 13.22
CA ALA A 1066 50.90 -27.65 13.58
C ALA A 1066 51.78 -27.95 12.35
N LEU A 1067 51.26 -28.76 11.42
CA LEU A 1067 51.94 -29.06 10.16
C LEU A 1067 52.08 -27.82 9.28
N HIS A 1068 51.06 -26.96 9.22
CA HIS A 1068 51.11 -25.70 8.47
C HIS A 1068 52.21 -24.75 9.00
N GLU A 1069 52.34 -24.61 10.32
CA GLU A 1069 53.38 -23.79 10.93
C GLU A 1069 54.79 -24.38 10.71
N LEU A 1070 54.95 -25.70 10.82
CA LEU A 1070 56.21 -26.38 10.51
C LEU A 1070 56.61 -26.17 9.03
N SER A 1071 55.66 -26.30 8.11
CA SER A 1071 55.86 -26.06 6.67
C SER A 1071 56.31 -24.63 6.39
N THR A 1072 55.64 -23.66 7.02
CA THR A 1072 55.97 -22.24 6.88
C THR A 1072 57.37 -21.94 7.40
N ASN A 1073 57.78 -22.58 8.50
CA ASN A 1073 59.13 -22.44 9.06
C ASN A 1073 60.18 -23.09 8.16
N ALA A 1074 59.89 -24.27 7.62
CA ALA A 1074 60.77 -24.95 6.67
C ALA A 1074 61.01 -24.11 5.41
N LEU A 1075 60.00 -23.39 4.91
CA LEU A 1075 60.15 -22.47 3.77
C LEU A 1075 60.97 -21.22 4.08
N LYS A 1076 60.77 -20.63 5.27
CA LYS A 1076 61.43 -19.36 5.64
C LYS A 1076 62.87 -19.56 6.10
N TYR A 1077 63.11 -20.64 6.85
CA TYR A 1077 64.35 -20.82 7.63
C TYR A 1077 64.98 -22.21 7.46
N GLY A 1078 64.22 -23.21 7.01
CA GLY A 1078 64.62 -24.62 7.02
C GLY A 1078 64.81 -25.22 5.63
N ALA A 1079 64.59 -26.54 5.51
CA ALA A 1079 64.92 -27.32 4.31
C ALA A 1079 64.18 -26.90 3.05
N LEU A 1080 62.94 -26.40 3.15
CA LEU A 1080 62.15 -26.02 1.97
C LEU A 1080 62.61 -24.68 1.34
N LYS A 1081 63.51 -23.94 1.98
CA LYS A 1081 64.07 -22.68 1.46
C LYS A 1081 64.93 -22.87 0.20
N ASN A 1082 65.63 -24.00 0.09
CA ASN A 1082 66.49 -24.32 -1.06
C ASN A 1082 65.79 -25.31 -1.99
N SER A 1083 66.25 -25.49 -3.23
CA SER A 1083 65.63 -26.41 -4.20
C SER A 1083 65.78 -27.89 -3.82
N ASP A 1084 66.85 -28.24 -3.10
CA ASP A 1084 67.28 -29.64 -2.89
C ASP A 1084 66.87 -30.19 -1.52
N GLY A 1085 66.38 -29.33 -0.62
CA GLY A 1085 66.00 -29.75 0.73
C GLY A 1085 64.70 -30.55 0.74
N THR A 1086 64.63 -31.54 1.63
CA THR A 1086 63.50 -32.46 1.75
C THR A 1086 62.94 -32.46 3.16
N VAL A 1087 61.65 -32.78 3.27
CA VAL A 1087 60.94 -32.93 4.54
C VAL A 1087 60.37 -34.33 4.61
N SER A 1088 60.69 -35.05 5.68
CA SER A 1088 60.07 -36.33 6.01
C SER A 1088 59.14 -36.16 7.20
N LEU A 1089 57.89 -36.59 7.04
CA LEU A 1089 56.92 -36.74 8.12
C LEU A 1089 56.66 -38.24 8.28
N SER A 1090 57.06 -38.77 9.43
CA SER A 1090 56.83 -40.17 9.80
C SER A 1090 55.96 -40.28 11.03
N TRP A 1091 55.17 -41.35 11.14
CA TRP A 1091 54.39 -41.61 12.34
C TRP A 1091 54.22 -43.10 12.62
N GLU A 1092 54.04 -43.44 13.89
CA GLU A 1092 53.84 -44.80 14.34
C GLU A 1092 52.95 -44.86 15.60
N LEU A 1093 52.24 -45.97 15.76
CA LEU A 1093 51.45 -46.27 16.94
C LEU A 1093 52.30 -47.13 17.88
N ARG A 1094 52.79 -46.54 18.97
CA ARG A 1094 53.53 -47.26 20.02
C ARG A 1094 52.62 -47.58 21.19
N LYS A 1095 52.85 -48.72 21.83
CA LYS A 1095 52.20 -49.09 23.08
C LYS A 1095 53.23 -48.98 24.20
N ASP A 1096 53.01 -48.07 25.13
CA ASP A 1096 53.86 -47.88 26.31
C ASP A 1096 53.15 -48.36 27.59
N LYS A 1097 53.71 -48.03 28.77
CA LYS A 1097 53.13 -48.40 30.07
C LYS A 1097 51.92 -47.54 30.46
N GLU A 1098 51.70 -46.41 29.79
CA GLU A 1098 50.63 -45.43 30.05
C GLU A 1098 49.47 -45.54 29.05
N GLY A 1099 49.66 -46.24 27.91
CA GLY A 1099 48.60 -46.52 26.94
C GLY A 1099 49.13 -46.73 25.52
N GLN A 1100 48.24 -46.65 24.53
CA GLN A 1100 48.62 -46.53 23.12
C GLN A 1100 48.86 -45.05 22.80
N ARG A 1101 49.97 -44.73 22.15
CA ARG A 1101 50.34 -43.37 21.74
C ARG A 1101 50.66 -43.32 20.26
N LEU A 1102 50.30 -42.21 19.62
CA LEU A 1102 50.74 -41.88 18.27
C LEU A 1102 51.95 -40.96 18.38
N ASP A 1103 53.08 -41.43 17.88
CA ASP A 1103 54.30 -40.63 17.76
C ASP A 1103 54.43 -40.14 16.32
N VAL A 1104 54.48 -38.83 16.13
CA VAL A 1104 54.62 -38.15 14.84
C VAL A 1104 55.94 -37.39 14.83
N SER A 1105 56.81 -37.69 13.86
CA SER A 1105 58.15 -37.12 13.72
C SER A 1105 58.27 -36.38 12.40
N TRP A 1106 58.54 -35.08 12.48
CA TRP A 1106 58.95 -34.22 11.39
C TRP A 1106 60.48 -34.13 11.37
N SER A 1107 61.09 -34.29 10.21
CA SER A 1107 62.54 -34.15 10.04
C SER A 1107 62.86 -33.45 8.73
N GLU A 1108 63.75 -32.47 8.82
CA GLU A 1108 64.23 -31.68 7.68
C GLU A 1108 65.63 -32.13 7.29
N HIS A 1109 65.86 -32.31 5.99
CA HIS A 1109 67.12 -32.77 5.43
C HIS A 1109 67.59 -31.88 4.29
N ASP A 1110 68.91 -31.84 4.07
CA ASP A 1110 69.55 -31.13 2.96
C ASP A 1110 69.20 -29.63 2.88
N GLY A 1111 68.86 -29.06 4.04
CA GLY A 1111 68.54 -27.66 4.24
C GLY A 1111 69.74 -26.76 4.57
N PRO A 1112 69.53 -25.43 4.64
CA PRO A 1112 70.51 -24.52 5.20
C PRO A 1112 70.79 -24.87 6.68
N ARG A 1113 71.99 -24.53 7.17
CA ARG A 1113 72.39 -24.78 8.55
C ARG A 1113 71.38 -24.17 9.53
N VAL A 1114 70.77 -25.01 10.37
CA VAL A 1114 69.79 -24.58 11.36
C VAL A 1114 70.50 -24.10 12.63
N GLU A 1115 70.04 -22.96 13.16
CA GLU A 1115 70.44 -22.42 14.45
C GLU A 1115 69.23 -22.31 15.38
N LYS A 1116 69.45 -22.47 16.69
CA LYS A 1116 68.37 -22.32 17.67
C LYS A 1116 67.89 -20.86 17.68
N PRO A 1117 66.59 -20.59 17.51
CA PRO A 1117 66.09 -19.22 17.47
C PRO A 1117 66.28 -18.50 18.83
N GLU A 1118 66.67 -17.22 18.78
CA GLU A 1118 66.84 -16.37 19.97
C GLU A 1118 65.51 -15.96 20.64
N ARG A 1119 64.38 -16.13 19.94
CA ARG A 1119 63.04 -15.79 20.43
C ARG A 1119 62.04 -16.90 20.09
N ASP A 1120 61.20 -17.25 21.06
CA ASP A 1120 60.07 -18.14 20.83
C ASP A 1120 58.99 -17.44 20.01
N GLY A 1121 58.89 -17.77 18.73
CA GLY A 1121 57.87 -17.30 17.81
C GLY A 1121 56.48 -17.90 18.09
N PHE A 1122 55.50 -17.56 17.24
CA PHE A 1122 54.16 -18.16 17.32
C PHE A 1122 54.22 -19.69 17.13
N GLY A 1123 54.96 -20.17 16.13
CA GLY A 1123 55.01 -21.59 15.78
C GLY A 1123 55.52 -22.48 16.92
N SER A 1124 56.59 -22.08 17.62
CA SER A 1124 57.09 -22.85 18.77
C SER A 1124 56.12 -22.84 19.95
N ARG A 1125 55.45 -21.71 20.23
CA ARG A 1125 54.43 -21.67 21.30
C ARG A 1125 53.18 -22.47 20.98
N MET A 1126 52.72 -22.46 19.72
CA MET A 1126 51.59 -23.26 19.29
C MET A 1126 51.91 -24.75 19.37
N LEU A 1127 53.09 -25.16 18.89
CA LEU A 1127 53.56 -26.54 18.94
C LEU A 1127 53.74 -27.02 20.39
N GLU A 1128 54.32 -26.22 21.28
CA GLU A 1128 54.59 -26.67 22.65
C GLU A 1128 53.39 -26.51 23.59
N ARG A 1129 52.57 -25.46 23.45
CA ARG A 1129 51.45 -25.19 24.37
C ARG A 1129 50.08 -25.53 23.80
N GLY A 1130 49.85 -25.34 22.50
CA GLY A 1130 48.58 -25.64 21.85
C GLY A 1130 48.32 -27.14 21.79
N ILE A 1131 49.30 -27.91 21.32
CA ILE A 1131 49.23 -29.38 21.29
C ILE A 1131 49.13 -29.97 22.70
N ALA A 1132 49.88 -29.44 23.66
CA ALA A 1132 49.83 -29.92 25.04
C ALA A 1132 48.48 -29.65 25.72
N TYR A 1133 47.84 -28.51 25.42
CA TYR A 1133 46.57 -28.14 26.03
C TYR A 1133 45.37 -28.84 25.39
N GLU A 1134 45.33 -28.95 24.05
CA GLU A 1134 44.16 -29.49 23.34
C GLU A 1134 44.19 -31.01 23.17
N LEU A 1135 45.37 -31.60 22.98
CA LEU A 1135 45.52 -33.03 22.67
C LEU A 1135 46.28 -33.82 23.74
N ASP A 1136 46.63 -33.20 24.87
CA ASP A 1136 47.48 -33.79 25.92
C ASP A 1136 48.80 -34.38 25.36
N GLY A 1137 49.31 -33.70 24.33
CA GLY A 1137 50.48 -34.12 23.56
C GLY A 1137 51.79 -33.58 24.14
N LYS A 1138 52.88 -34.33 23.96
CA LYS A 1138 54.24 -33.88 24.28
C LYS A 1138 54.98 -33.53 22.99
N VAL A 1139 55.62 -32.36 22.95
CA VAL A 1139 56.40 -31.91 21.79
C VAL A 1139 57.85 -31.66 22.18
N THR A 1140 58.77 -32.10 21.33
CA THR A 1140 60.22 -31.89 21.48
C THR A 1140 60.81 -31.42 20.17
N LEU A 1141 61.56 -30.31 20.23
CA LEU A 1141 62.22 -29.67 19.09
C LEU A 1141 63.75 -29.80 19.26
N ASP A 1142 64.42 -30.37 18.26
CA ASP A 1142 65.87 -30.47 18.18
C ASP A 1142 66.40 -29.70 16.96
N TYR A 1143 67.21 -28.68 17.23
CA TYR A 1143 67.77 -27.77 16.24
C TYR A 1143 69.21 -28.21 15.89
N ALA A 1144 69.34 -29.39 15.27
CA ALA A 1144 70.63 -29.88 14.82
C ALA A 1144 71.13 -29.05 13.62
N PRO A 1145 72.45 -28.82 13.48
CA PRO A 1145 72.99 -28.05 12.34
C PRO A 1145 72.63 -28.61 10.96
N THR A 1146 72.26 -29.90 10.90
CA THR A 1146 71.85 -30.62 9.68
C THR A 1146 70.37 -30.45 9.31
N GLY A 1147 69.53 -29.91 10.21
CA GLY A 1147 68.09 -29.78 10.01
C GLY A 1147 67.27 -29.82 11.30
N LEU A 1148 66.04 -29.30 11.26
CA LEU A 1148 65.10 -29.34 12.39
C LEU A 1148 64.48 -30.74 12.51
N THR A 1149 64.46 -31.29 13.72
CA THR A 1149 63.65 -32.46 14.06
C THR A 1149 62.60 -32.08 15.10
N CYS A 1150 61.32 -32.31 14.80
CA CYS A 1150 60.20 -32.10 15.72
C CYS A 1150 59.51 -33.44 15.98
N ARG A 1151 59.47 -33.89 17.24
CA ARG A 1151 58.73 -35.09 17.65
C ARG A 1151 57.54 -34.71 18.52
N MET A 1152 56.36 -35.16 18.12
CA MET A 1152 55.08 -34.95 18.78
C MET A 1152 54.52 -36.32 19.21
N SER A 1153 54.09 -36.47 20.46
CA SER A 1153 53.55 -37.73 20.99
C SER A 1153 52.19 -37.51 21.64
N PHE A 1154 51.16 -38.20 21.16
CA PHE A 1154 49.76 -38.01 21.56
C PHE A 1154 49.16 -39.29 22.15
N PRO A 1155 48.32 -39.23 23.20
CA PRO A 1155 47.55 -40.39 23.68
C PRO A 1155 46.48 -40.78 22.64
N ALA A 1156 46.47 -42.03 22.18
CA ALA A 1156 45.60 -42.50 21.10
C ALA A 1156 44.10 -42.29 21.40
N GLU A 1157 43.68 -42.48 22.65
CA GLU A 1157 42.30 -42.29 23.12
C GLU A 1157 41.76 -40.85 22.93
N ARG A 1158 42.64 -39.86 22.77
CA ARG A 1158 42.26 -38.45 22.60
C ARG A 1158 42.21 -38.01 21.13
N ILE A 1159 42.88 -38.75 20.25
CA ILE A 1159 43.13 -38.31 18.88
C ILE A 1159 42.58 -39.23 17.81
N LEU A 1160 42.29 -40.50 18.12
CA LEU A 1160 41.69 -41.42 17.16
C LEU A 1160 40.16 -41.29 17.16
N SER A 1161 39.55 -41.47 15.99
CA SER A 1161 38.09 -41.60 15.88
C SER A 1161 37.63 -42.96 16.40
N ASP A 1162 36.41 -43.05 16.96
CA ASP A 1162 35.85 -44.29 17.56
C ASP A 1162 35.77 -45.51 16.63
N ASP A 1163 35.90 -45.32 15.31
CA ASP A 1163 35.93 -46.38 14.28
C ASP A 1163 37.37 -46.79 13.83
N GLY A 1164 38.41 -46.44 14.60
CA GLY A 1164 39.84 -46.64 14.26
C GLY A 1164 40.57 -47.68 15.10
#